data_AF-A0A2T0N0V4-F1
#
_entry.id   AF-A0A2T0N0V4-F1
#
_cell.length_a   1.000
_cell.length_b   1.000
_cell.length_c   1.000
_cell.angle_alpha   90.00
_cell.angle_beta   90.00
_cell.angle_gamma   90.00
#
_symmetry.space_group_name_H-M   'P 1'
#
loop_
_entity.id
_entity.type
_entity.pdbx_description
1 polymer ?
#
loop_
_entity_poly.entity_id
_entity_poly.type
_entity_poly.pdbx_seq_one_letter_code
_entity_poly.pdbx_strand_id
1 'polypeptide(L)'
;MGVKVSVIVNVHNPGDTADACIRSMLEQTLPADEYEVIVVDDGSTDGIAERLDTIAAVRDHVRVLHLPYTGSPSRGRNVGAAAATGEYVYFLDPGDRLERDALAHMYERAVETDADVLIGRLIRDWGPPMTAFERSTARADILRDRLLTLLLPQQLYRRAFLEEHELGFSVPGGRLGEQAFVLRAYLQAKVIAVLAEHVCCHLGERPPAEEEPRAIVRELTALLDDIDAFVGEGRQRDRMYAYWLRYAVLRPLVTSKFADSSVDRGMHFRVVQDLMVRRFPERLDRHLPVQLRVVAAYARAGRLDQIVLMSNASRRAGLRADLTEVRWDAHVLVLGLSVEVMAGDGSPDRYRVDGDRLHWIPPRALDTRKLPEDVTDITDAVERARVELYVRHTETGIVHFLPLEQHVERVQDGRRRVRIRIKGETRLDITSAALGQPLRPGQWEVHVRMFSGANQARSRVSRPEGPLNCLGVLAQRPRMRLVVPCWSDNGELGLAIEPRSFSESIALVSPGVMVKQLDKHLYVVLPVPYVPPSGGPALELVLRGTGRRGREVSAPALVEAGVPGRIAGQLVAKVPVKRIMPGVEHLGPGGWLSSLRSSEGEFGLRFALEMRRGKVDVRPAAAVDPERRSPMGRDTALHRLGRRLPGARHLVRWARAGRHRYLTD
;
A
#
# COMPACT_ATOMS: atom_id res chain seq x y z
N MET A 1 -8.05 -20.85 28.95
CA MET A 1 -6.84 -20.35 28.27
C MET A 1 -6.59 -18.93 28.79
N GLY A 2 -5.33 -18.47 28.84
CA GLY A 2 -5.03 -17.12 29.35
C GLY A 2 -5.32 -16.05 28.31
N VAL A 3 -5.39 -14.78 28.76
CA VAL A 3 -5.49 -13.62 27.87
C VAL A 3 -4.20 -13.53 27.03
N LYS A 4 -4.35 -13.49 25.71
CA LYS A 4 -3.25 -13.42 24.74
C LYS A 4 -2.81 -11.98 24.50
N VAL A 5 -3.77 -11.06 24.33
CA VAL A 5 -3.50 -9.64 24.02
C VAL A 5 -4.34 -8.72 24.90
N SER A 6 -3.71 -7.71 25.49
CA SER A 6 -4.40 -6.57 26.11
C SER A 6 -4.29 -5.34 25.20
N VAL A 7 -5.41 -4.86 24.68
CA VAL A 7 -5.49 -3.63 23.90
C VAL A 7 -5.68 -2.45 24.86
N ILE A 8 -4.77 -1.48 24.85
CA ILE A 8 -4.82 -0.30 25.70
C ILE A 8 -5.16 0.91 24.84
N VAL A 9 -6.21 1.63 25.23
CA VAL A 9 -6.66 2.84 24.54
C VAL A 9 -6.71 4.00 25.53
N ASN A 10 -5.89 5.04 25.33
CA ASN A 10 -6.01 6.27 26.10
C ASN A 10 -6.95 7.24 25.39
N VAL A 11 -8.01 7.70 26.06
CA VAL A 11 -9.04 8.55 25.47
C VAL A 11 -9.14 9.86 26.22
N HIS A 12 -9.21 10.98 25.49
CA HIS A 12 -9.57 12.29 26.03
C HIS A 12 -10.31 13.08 24.95
N ASN A 13 -11.59 13.37 25.17
CA ASN A 13 -12.44 14.15 24.28
C ASN A 13 -12.29 13.80 22.76
N PRO A 14 -12.43 12.53 22.37
CA PRO A 14 -12.10 12.07 21.01
C PRO A 14 -13.10 12.53 19.93
N GLY A 15 -14.25 13.10 20.33
CA GLY A 15 -15.33 13.46 19.42
C GLY A 15 -15.81 12.27 18.58
N ASP A 16 -16.24 12.55 17.35
CA ASP A 16 -16.89 11.55 16.47
C ASP A 16 -15.95 10.42 16.00
N THR A 17 -14.63 10.56 16.19
CA THR A 17 -13.65 9.56 15.71
C THR A 17 -13.61 8.29 16.55
N ALA A 18 -14.10 8.33 17.79
CA ALA A 18 -14.04 7.21 18.72
C ALA A 18 -14.85 5.98 18.28
N ASP A 19 -15.93 6.17 17.51
CA ASP A 19 -16.83 5.09 17.14
C ASP A 19 -16.16 4.02 16.26
N ALA A 20 -15.31 4.46 15.33
CA ALA A 20 -14.56 3.56 14.46
C ALA A 20 -13.52 2.75 15.26
N CYS A 21 -12.82 3.42 16.18
CA CYS A 21 -11.86 2.80 17.10
C CYS A 21 -12.55 1.74 17.98
N ILE A 22 -13.61 2.14 18.69
CA ILE A 22 -14.39 1.27 19.59
C ILE A 22 -14.96 0.07 18.85
N ARG A 23 -15.52 0.26 17.66
CA ARG A 23 -16.03 -0.86 16.86
C ARG A 23 -14.90 -1.82 16.48
N SER A 24 -13.76 -1.30 16.04
CA SER A 24 -12.64 -2.12 15.57
C SER A 24 -12.02 -2.99 16.65
N MET A 25 -11.94 -2.51 17.89
CA MET A 25 -11.42 -3.31 19.02
C MET A 25 -12.40 -4.40 19.47
N LEU A 26 -13.71 -4.21 19.28
CA LEU A 26 -14.75 -5.17 19.68
C LEU A 26 -15.07 -6.23 18.62
N GLU A 27 -14.80 -5.96 17.34
CA GLU A 27 -15.14 -6.84 16.21
C GLU A 27 -13.98 -7.77 15.78
N GLN A 28 -12.98 -7.94 16.66
CA GLN A 28 -11.82 -8.80 16.39
C GLN A 28 -12.21 -10.27 16.21
N THR A 29 -11.49 -10.99 15.35
CA THR A 29 -11.66 -12.44 15.16
C THR A 29 -11.04 -13.28 16.27
N LEU A 30 -10.12 -12.69 17.05
CA LEU A 30 -9.59 -13.32 18.26
C LEU A 30 -10.75 -13.52 19.25
N PRO A 31 -10.96 -14.72 19.83
CA PRO A 31 -12.06 -14.97 20.74
C PRO A 31 -12.07 -14.01 21.94
N ALA A 32 -13.26 -13.58 22.35
CA ALA A 32 -13.42 -12.56 23.40
C ALA A 32 -12.89 -12.97 24.78
N ASP A 33 -12.65 -14.26 25.02
CA ASP A 33 -12.02 -14.81 26.22
C ASP A 33 -10.48 -14.90 26.10
N GLU A 34 -9.92 -14.55 24.95
CA GLU A 34 -8.48 -14.56 24.67
C GLU A 34 -7.88 -13.15 24.51
N TYR A 35 -8.67 -12.08 24.59
CA TYR A 35 -8.14 -10.72 24.65
C TYR A 35 -8.96 -9.84 25.60
N GLU A 36 -8.35 -8.76 26.06
CA GLU A 36 -9.04 -7.72 26.82
C GLU A 36 -8.81 -6.35 26.20
N VAL A 37 -9.72 -5.42 26.49
CA VAL A 37 -9.63 -4.01 26.11
C VAL A 37 -9.66 -3.17 27.38
N ILE A 38 -8.59 -2.41 27.60
CA ILE A 38 -8.46 -1.49 28.73
C ILE A 38 -8.50 -0.07 28.17
N VAL A 39 -9.63 0.60 28.38
CA VAL A 39 -9.81 1.99 28.00
C VAL A 39 -9.50 2.87 29.21
N VAL A 40 -8.58 3.80 29.03
CA VAL A 40 -8.18 4.76 30.06
C VAL A 40 -8.68 6.14 29.64
N ASP A 41 -9.74 6.59 30.30
CA ASP A 41 -10.32 7.92 30.12
C ASP A 41 -9.53 8.94 30.95
N ASP A 42 -8.82 9.85 30.26
CA ASP A 42 -8.02 10.91 30.86
C ASP A 42 -8.87 12.18 31.08
N GLY A 43 -9.98 12.03 31.79
CA GLY A 43 -10.83 13.13 32.23
C GLY A 43 -11.62 13.80 31.11
N SER A 44 -12.28 13.00 30.27
CA SER A 44 -13.13 13.53 29.19
C SER A 44 -14.37 14.24 29.74
N THR A 45 -14.89 15.18 28.95
CA THR A 45 -16.07 16.01 29.26
C THR A 45 -17.12 15.98 28.14
N ASP A 46 -16.90 15.19 27.11
CA ASP A 46 -17.75 15.08 25.91
C ASP A 46 -18.78 13.93 25.96
N GLY A 47 -18.92 13.28 27.11
CA GLY A 47 -19.86 12.16 27.32
C GLY A 47 -19.32 10.79 26.89
N ILE A 48 -18.06 10.69 26.48
CA ILE A 48 -17.46 9.41 26.08
C ILE A 48 -17.33 8.43 27.26
N ALA A 49 -17.08 8.95 28.46
CA ALA A 49 -16.85 8.15 29.67
C ALA A 49 -18.08 7.29 29.99
N GLU A 50 -19.28 7.89 30.07
CA GLU A 50 -20.53 7.18 30.37
C GLU A 50 -20.87 6.13 29.30
N ARG A 51 -20.51 6.43 28.04
CA ARG A 51 -20.72 5.52 26.92
C ARG A 51 -19.79 4.31 27.00
N LEU A 52 -18.53 4.52 27.38
CA LEU A 52 -17.57 3.44 27.60
C LEU A 52 -17.96 2.56 28.79
N ASP A 53 -18.46 3.16 29.88
CA ASP A 53 -18.97 2.42 31.04
C ASP A 53 -20.15 1.53 30.68
N THR A 54 -21.06 2.03 29.85
CA THR A 54 -22.19 1.25 29.33
C THR A 54 -21.71 0.05 28.50
N ILE A 55 -20.63 0.20 27.72
CA ILE A 55 -20.04 -0.90 26.95
C ILE A 55 -19.40 -1.93 27.89
N ALA A 56 -18.61 -1.48 28.87
CA ALA A 56 -17.96 -2.36 29.84
C ALA A 56 -18.96 -3.15 30.70
N ALA A 57 -20.13 -2.57 30.99
CA ALA A 57 -21.20 -3.25 31.72
C ALA A 57 -21.81 -4.45 30.96
N VAL A 58 -21.65 -4.52 29.63
CA VAL A 58 -22.20 -5.61 28.79
C VAL A 58 -21.13 -6.44 28.07
N ARG A 59 -19.85 -6.08 28.21
CA ARG A 59 -18.71 -6.75 27.58
C ARG A 59 -17.66 -7.08 28.64
N ASP A 60 -17.66 -8.33 29.11
CA ASP A 60 -16.77 -8.78 30.21
C ASP A 60 -15.27 -8.61 29.94
N HIS A 61 -14.87 -8.52 28.67
CA HIS A 61 -13.48 -8.31 28.24
C HIS A 61 -13.12 -6.83 28.06
N VAL A 62 -13.99 -5.89 28.45
CA VAL A 62 -13.76 -4.45 28.37
C VAL A 62 -13.72 -3.86 29.78
N ARG A 63 -12.68 -3.08 30.08
CA ARG A 63 -12.48 -2.38 31.34
C ARG A 63 -12.24 -0.90 31.09
N VAL A 64 -12.87 -0.05 31.90
CA VAL A 64 -12.69 1.41 31.84
C VAL A 64 -11.99 1.87 33.11
N LEU A 65 -10.94 2.68 32.96
CA LEU A 65 -10.20 3.32 34.05
C LEU A 65 -10.30 4.83 33.88
N HIS A 66 -10.73 5.55 34.92
CA HIS A 66 -10.86 7.01 34.87
C HIS A 66 -9.69 7.69 35.60
N LEU A 67 -9.09 8.67 34.93
CA LEU A 67 -8.00 9.48 35.46
C LEU A 67 -8.36 10.98 35.35
N PRO A 68 -7.84 11.83 36.25
CA PRO A 68 -7.85 13.28 36.03
C PRO A 68 -6.94 13.64 34.84
N TYR A 69 -7.42 14.53 33.97
CA TYR A 69 -6.69 14.96 32.76
C TYR A 69 -5.28 15.45 33.07
N THR A 70 -4.29 14.94 32.31
CA THR A 70 -2.88 15.29 32.50
C THR A 70 -2.20 15.96 31.32
N GLY A 71 -2.93 16.17 30.22
CA GLY A 71 -2.39 16.82 29.02
C GLY A 71 -1.51 15.92 28.15
N SER A 72 -1.38 14.63 28.48
CA SER A 72 -0.57 13.67 27.72
C SER A 72 -1.15 12.25 27.82
N PRO A 73 -1.18 11.48 26.72
CA PRO A 73 -1.62 10.09 26.74
C PRO A 73 -0.65 9.16 27.51
N SER A 74 0.56 9.64 27.82
CA SER A 74 1.62 8.81 28.43
C SER A 74 1.22 8.21 29.77
N ARG A 75 0.54 8.99 30.63
CA ARG A 75 0.08 8.51 31.94
C ARG A 75 -0.96 7.42 31.78
N GLY A 76 -1.98 7.64 30.95
CA GLY A 76 -3.03 6.65 30.76
C GLY A 76 -2.53 5.38 30.10
N ARG A 77 -1.58 5.47 29.15
CA ARG A 77 -0.93 4.28 28.58
C ARG A 77 -0.17 3.46 29.64
N ASN A 78 0.57 4.12 30.54
CA ASN A 78 1.26 3.42 31.64
C ASN A 78 0.28 2.76 32.62
N VAL A 79 -0.79 3.47 33.00
CA VAL A 79 -1.84 2.93 33.88
C VAL A 79 -2.54 1.74 33.24
N GLY A 80 -2.87 1.84 31.95
CA GLY A 80 -3.44 0.72 31.19
C GLY A 80 -2.49 -0.47 31.10
N ALA A 81 -1.19 -0.23 30.90
CA ALA A 81 -0.18 -1.28 30.81
C ALA A 81 0.02 -2.00 32.14
N ALA A 82 0.01 -1.27 33.25
CA ALA A 82 0.06 -1.86 34.58
C ALA A 82 -1.21 -2.68 34.93
N ALA A 83 -2.35 -2.38 34.31
CA ALA A 83 -3.60 -3.10 34.52
C ALA A 83 -3.78 -4.32 33.59
N ALA A 84 -2.89 -4.48 32.59
CA ALA A 84 -2.96 -5.52 31.57
C ALA A 84 -2.56 -6.90 32.09
N THR A 85 -3.28 -7.93 31.65
CA THR A 85 -3.06 -9.34 32.01
C THR A 85 -2.62 -10.20 30.84
N GLY A 86 -2.76 -9.69 29.61
CA GLY A 86 -2.40 -10.37 28.37
C GLY A 86 -0.92 -10.71 28.28
N GLU A 87 -0.59 -11.78 27.56
CA GLU A 87 0.81 -12.11 27.24
C GLU A 87 1.51 -10.97 26.48
N TYR A 88 0.76 -10.30 25.60
CA TYR A 88 1.18 -9.12 24.88
C TYR A 88 0.28 -7.92 25.14
N VAL A 89 0.83 -6.72 24.95
CA VAL A 89 0.17 -5.44 25.07
C VAL A 89 0.20 -4.71 23.72
N TYR A 90 -0.94 -4.18 23.28
CA TYR A 90 -1.05 -3.35 22.08
C TYR A 90 -1.60 -1.96 22.43
N PHE A 91 -0.90 -0.89 22.07
CA PHE A 91 -1.40 0.48 22.27
C PHE A 91 -2.16 0.96 21.04
N LEU A 92 -3.36 1.50 21.22
CA LEU A 92 -4.20 2.04 20.15
C LEU A 92 -4.58 3.48 20.50
N ASP A 93 -4.49 4.39 19.53
CA ASP A 93 -4.99 5.76 19.71
C ASP A 93 -6.48 5.84 19.32
N PRO A 94 -7.29 6.73 19.92
CA PRO A 94 -8.73 6.80 19.69
C PRO A 94 -9.14 7.20 18.26
N GLY A 95 -8.20 7.72 17.46
CA GLY A 95 -8.41 7.99 16.03
C GLY A 95 -8.03 6.84 15.11
N ASP A 96 -7.42 5.78 15.63
CA ASP A 96 -6.96 4.63 14.86
C ASP A 96 -8.05 3.56 14.74
N ARG A 97 -7.87 2.64 13.78
CA ARG A 97 -8.81 1.54 13.52
C ARG A 97 -8.05 0.25 13.22
N LEU A 98 -8.27 -0.78 14.04
CA LEU A 98 -7.75 -2.12 13.78
C LEU A 98 -8.47 -2.79 12.61
N GLU A 99 -7.73 -3.60 11.84
CA GLU A 99 -8.36 -4.56 10.93
C GLU A 99 -8.96 -5.72 11.73
N ARG A 100 -9.99 -6.35 11.16
CA ARG A 100 -10.82 -7.34 11.88
C ARG A 100 -10.03 -8.55 12.39
N ASP A 101 -9.00 -8.94 11.67
CA ASP A 101 -8.12 -10.09 11.95
C ASP A 101 -6.74 -9.68 12.50
N ALA A 102 -6.56 -8.40 12.84
CA ALA A 102 -5.28 -7.83 13.22
C ALA A 102 -4.69 -8.50 14.48
N LEU A 103 -5.47 -8.62 15.56
CA LEU A 103 -4.95 -9.19 16.82
C LEU A 103 -4.55 -10.66 16.67
N ALA A 104 -5.33 -11.44 15.93
CA ALA A 104 -5.03 -12.84 15.67
C ALA A 104 -3.72 -13.00 14.88
N HIS A 105 -3.60 -12.31 13.73
CA HIS A 105 -2.40 -12.38 12.90
C HIS A 105 -1.15 -11.84 13.62
N MET A 106 -1.29 -10.76 14.38
CA MET A 106 -0.18 -10.22 15.15
C MET A 106 0.28 -11.20 16.23
N TYR A 107 -0.65 -11.71 17.05
CA TYR A 107 -0.31 -12.67 18.10
C TYR A 107 0.34 -13.95 17.54
N GLU A 108 -0.23 -14.54 16.49
CA GLU A 108 0.33 -15.73 15.84
C GLU A 108 1.77 -15.50 15.39
N ARG A 109 2.05 -14.37 14.71
CA ARG A 109 3.42 -14.06 14.25
C ARG A 109 4.36 -13.73 15.41
N ALA A 110 3.89 -13.07 16.46
CA ALA A 110 4.72 -12.76 17.63
C ALA A 110 5.17 -14.03 18.35
N VAL A 111 4.27 -15.00 18.55
CA VAL A 111 4.59 -16.31 19.14
C VAL A 111 5.50 -17.12 18.22
N GLU A 112 5.20 -17.19 16.91
CA GLU A 112 6.02 -17.91 15.92
C GLU A 112 7.48 -17.45 15.91
N THR A 113 7.71 -16.14 16.08
CA THR A 113 9.03 -15.52 16.01
C THR A 113 9.71 -15.33 17.36
N ASP A 114 9.01 -15.65 18.45
CA ASP A 114 9.43 -15.31 19.82
C ASP A 114 9.75 -13.81 19.96
N ALA A 115 8.87 -12.95 19.43
CA ALA A 115 9.08 -11.50 19.41
C ALA A 115 8.91 -10.86 20.79
N ASP A 116 9.81 -9.95 21.15
CA ASP A 116 9.60 -9.00 22.24
C ASP A 116 8.76 -7.81 21.74
N VAL A 117 8.99 -7.42 20.49
CA VAL A 117 8.24 -6.37 19.79
C VAL A 117 7.84 -6.85 18.41
N LEU A 118 6.55 -6.83 18.11
CA LEU A 118 6.03 -7.09 16.77
C LEU A 118 5.38 -5.83 16.20
N ILE A 119 5.89 -5.45 15.02
CA ILE A 119 5.41 -4.34 14.22
C ILE A 119 4.43 -4.87 13.18
N GLY A 120 3.13 -4.70 13.44
CA GLY A 120 2.06 -4.97 12.48
C GLY A 120 1.99 -3.90 11.38
N ARG A 121 1.54 -4.26 10.17
CA ARG A 121 1.46 -3.30 9.06
C ARG A 121 0.47 -2.18 9.35
N LEU A 122 1.02 -0.99 9.46
CA LEU A 122 0.26 0.25 9.62
C LEU A 122 -0.05 0.83 8.25
N ILE A 123 -1.19 1.51 8.13
CA ILE A 123 -1.56 2.32 6.97
C ILE A 123 -1.93 3.72 7.45
N ARG A 124 -1.58 4.74 6.67
CA ARG A 124 -1.98 6.13 6.91
C ARG A 124 -2.19 6.84 5.60
N ASP A 125 -3.06 7.84 5.59
CA ASP A 125 -3.35 8.58 4.37
C ASP A 125 -2.39 9.75 4.10
N TRP A 126 -1.65 10.19 5.10
CA TRP A 126 -0.70 11.29 5.04
C TRP A 126 0.76 10.84 5.07
N GLY A 127 1.64 11.78 4.70
CA GLY A 127 3.08 11.57 4.76
C GLY A 127 3.60 10.51 3.76
N PRO A 128 4.90 10.17 3.86
CA PRO A 128 5.52 9.18 2.98
C PRO A 128 5.09 7.75 3.33
N PRO A 129 5.15 6.81 2.37
CA PRO A 129 4.84 5.40 2.65
C PRO A 129 5.89 4.78 3.59
N MET A 130 5.43 3.84 4.41
CA MET A 130 6.22 3.20 5.45
C MET A 130 7.01 2.01 4.87
N THR A 131 8.32 2.16 4.76
CA THR A 131 9.22 1.22 4.09
C THR A 131 9.45 -0.08 4.82
N ALA A 132 9.30 -0.08 6.14
CA ALA A 132 9.53 -1.31 6.91
C ALA A 132 8.54 -2.41 6.48
N PHE A 133 7.39 -2.04 5.90
CA PHE A 133 6.39 -2.98 5.40
C PHE A 133 6.60 -3.41 3.93
N GLU A 134 7.80 -3.23 3.38
CA GLU A 134 8.19 -3.80 2.09
C GLU A 134 8.22 -5.34 2.12
N ARG A 135 8.46 -5.94 3.29
CA ARG A 135 8.44 -7.39 3.51
C ARG A 135 8.31 -7.71 5.00
N SER A 136 7.85 -8.91 5.31
CA SER A 136 7.96 -9.44 6.68
C SER A 136 9.38 -9.84 7.01
N THR A 137 9.74 -9.65 8.27
CA THR A 137 11.08 -9.94 8.78
C THR A 137 10.96 -10.54 10.17
N ALA A 138 11.41 -11.78 10.36
CA ALA A 138 11.32 -12.46 11.66
C ALA A 138 12.28 -11.89 12.72
N ARG A 139 13.42 -11.34 12.28
CA ARG A 139 14.42 -10.66 13.11
C ARG A 139 14.91 -9.41 12.40
N ALA A 140 14.23 -8.29 12.67
CA ALA A 140 14.50 -7.00 12.07
C ALA A 140 15.66 -6.27 12.76
N ASP A 141 16.46 -5.56 11.97
CA ASP A 141 17.50 -4.65 12.46
C ASP A 141 17.02 -3.19 12.32
N ILE A 142 17.24 -2.39 13.36
CA ILE A 142 16.71 -1.02 13.48
C ILE A 142 17.08 -0.15 12.27
N LEU A 143 18.32 -0.26 11.77
CA LEU A 143 18.82 0.58 10.69
C LEU A 143 18.59 -0.04 9.31
N ARG A 144 18.86 -1.33 9.15
CA ARG A 144 18.72 -2.06 7.88
C ARG A 144 17.27 -2.13 7.45
N ASP A 145 16.36 -2.42 8.39
CA ASP A 145 14.93 -2.59 8.14
C ASP A 145 14.15 -1.27 8.40
N ARG A 146 14.87 -0.14 8.54
CA ARG A 146 14.35 1.25 8.54
C ARG A 146 13.37 1.57 9.69
N LEU A 147 13.52 0.92 10.84
CA LEU A 147 12.59 1.01 11.97
C LEU A 147 12.58 2.38 12.67
N LEU A 148 13.63 3.20 12.51
CA LEU A 148 13.62 4.59 13.00
C LEU A 148 12.48 5.43 12.41
N THR A 149 11.94 5.03 11.26
CA THR A 149 10.77 5.69 10.63
C THR A 149 9.42 5.22 11.20
N LEU A 150 9.43 4.23 12.09
CA LEU A 150 8.29 3.59 12.74
C LEU A 150 8.45 3.56 14.27
N LEU A 151 8.56 4.74 14.86
CA LEU A 151 8.61 4.92 16.33
C LEU A 151 7.23 5.26 16.87
N LEU A 152 6.22 4.49 16.46
CA LEU A 152 4.83 4.66 16.85
C LEU A 152 4.43 3.60 17.88
N PRO A 153 3.68 3.94 18.95
CA PRO A 153 3.26 2.98 19.96
C PRO A 153 2.37 1.83 19.46
N GLN A 154 1.74 1.97 18.29
CA GLN A 154 0.81 1.02 17.65
C GLN A 154 1.49 -0.29 17.21
N GLN A 155 1.96 -1.05 18.19
CA GLN A 155 2.71 -2.28 18.03
C GLN A 155 2.37 -3.23 19.17
N LEU A 156 2.71 -4.50 18.99
CA LEU A 156 2.50 -5.53 20.00
C LEU A 156 3.81 -5.71 20.78
N TYR A 157 3.76 -5.54 22.10
CA TYR A 157 4.90 -5.68 23.01
C TYR A 157 4.66 -6.85 23.95
N ARG A 158 5.64 -7.73 24.13
CA ARG A 158 5.56 -8.80 25.12
C ARG A 158 5.51 -8.17 26.52
N ARG A 159 4.49 -8.48 27.30
CA ARG A 159 4.28 -7.83 28.61
C ARG A 159 5.45 -8.10 29.56
N ALA A 160 5.89 -9.34 29.66
CA ALA A 160 7.03 -9.73 30.50
C ALA A 160 8.33 -8.99 30.11
N PHE A 161 8.53 -8.70 28.82
CA PHE A 161 9.67 -7.92 28.34
C PHE A 161 9.59 -6.46 28.80
N LEU A 162 8.39 -5.86 28.72
CA LEU A 162 8.18 -4.49 29.24
C LEU A 162 8.45 -4.41 30.74
N GLU A 163 8.00 -5.41 31.51
CA GLU A 163 8.20 -5.49 32.95
C GLU A 163 9.68 -5.71 33.32
N GLU A 164 10.36 -6.66 32.65
CA GLU A 164 11.77 -7.00 32.88
C GLU A 164 12.71 -5.79 32.68
N HIS A 165 12.40 -4.94 31.71
CA HIS A 165 13.22 -3.78 31.35
C HIS A 165 12.64 -2.44 31.85
N GLU A 166 11.61 -2.48 32.70
CA GLU A 166 10.92 -1.31 33.27
C GLU A 166 10.52 -0.27 32.19
N LEU A 167 10.05 -0.76 31.04
CA LEU A 167 9.72 0.05 29.89
C LEU A 167 8.35 0.72 30.05
N GLY A 168 8.33 2.05 30.06
CA GLY A 168 7.11 2.86 30.07
C GLY A 168 7.27 4.21 29.38
N PHE A 169 6.15 4.91 29.21
CA PHE A 169 6.12 6.26 28.66
C PHE A 169 6.57 7.28 29.70
N SER A 170 7.39 8.25 29.29
CA SER A 170 7.81 9.35 30.18
C SER A 170 6.65 10.26 30.56
N VAL A 171 6.63 10.77 31.79
CA VAL A 171 5.58 11.68 32.30
C VAL A 171 6.23 12.95 32.88
N PRO A 172 5.84 14.17 32.44
CA PRO A 172 4.96 14.44 31.30
C PRO A 172 5.64 14.06 29.98
N GLY A 173 4.89 13.47 29.05
CA GLY A 173 5.43 13.01 27.76
C GLY A 173 4.83 13.74 26.57
N GLY A 174 5.66 14.20 25.64
CA GLY A 174 5.30 14.69 24.31
C GLY A 174 5.49 13.64 23.22
N ARG A 175 5.45 14.07 21.95
CA ARG A 175 5.60 13.16 20.79
C ARG A 175 6.98 12.51 20.74
N LEU A 176 8.04 13.24 21.10
CA LEU A 176 9.39 12.66 21.16
C LEU A 176 9.53 11.70 22.33
N GLY A 177 8.86 11.96 23.46
CA GLY A 177 8.74 11.02 24.57
C GLY A 177 8.11 9.68 24.19
N GLU A 178 7.03 9.70 23.39
CA GLU A 178 6.44 8.47 22.82
C GLU A 178 7.44 7.72 21.93
N GLN A 179 8.17 8.45 21.07
CA GLN A 179 9.19 7.86 20.20
C GLN A 179 10.38 7.30 20.98
N ALA A 180 10.76 7.94 22.09
CA ALA A 180 11.82 7.47 22.98
C ALA A 180 11.44 6.15 23.63
N PHE A 181 10.20 5.98 24.09
CA PHE A 181 9.70 4.69 24.58
C PHE A 181 9.88 3.58 23.53
N VAL A 182 9.40 3.80 22.30
CA VAL A 182 9.50 2.78 21.24
C VAL A 182 10.96 2.49 20.88
N LEU A 183 11.81 3.54 20.83
CA LEU A 183 13.23 3.36 20.55
C LEU A 183 13.94 2.55 21.64
N ARG A 184 13.66 2.81 22.93
CA ARG A 184 14.19 2.02 24.05
C ARG A 184 13.73 0.57 23.98
N ALA A 185 12.48 0.32 23.61
CA ALA A 185 11.97 -1.03 23.40
C ALA A 185 12.73 -1.73 22.27
N TYR A 186 12.97 -1.06 21.13
CA TYR A 186 13.77 -1.65 20.05
C TYR A 186 15.23 -1.91 20.45
N LEU A 187 15.85 -1.00 21.20
CA LEU A 187 17.27 -1.13 21.60
C LEU A 187 17.50 -2.29 22.58
N GLN A 188 16.48 -2.65 23.37
CA GLN A 188 16.56 -3.71 24.38
C GLN A 188 15.93 -5.04 23.95
N ALA A 189 15.10 -5.03 22.91
CA ALA A 189 14.47 -6.24 22.38
C ALA A 189 15.52 -7.23 21.85
N LYS A 190 15.38 -8.51 22.24
CA LYS A 190 16.14 -9.63 21.66
C LYS A 190 15.61 -9.97 20.28
N VAL A 191 14.29 -9.86 20.08
CA VAL A 191 13.64 -10.08 18.79
C VAL A 191 12.63 -8.96 18.49
N ILE A 192 12.88 -8.25 17.39
CA ILE A 192 11.90 -7.39 16.74
C ILE A 192 11.42 -8.10 15.47
N ALA A 193 10.12 -8.29 15.33
CA ALA A 193 9.52 -8.89 14.14
C ALA A 193 8.65 -7.87 13.40
N VAL A 194 8.59 -7.98 12.08
CA VAL A 194 7.73 -7.16 11.20
C VAL A 194 6.76 -8.07 10.46
N LEU A 195 5.47 -7.75 10.56
CA LEU A 195 4.38 -8.39 9.82
C LEU A 195 3.86 -7.43 8.73
N ALA A 196 4.19 -7.71 7.47
CA ALA A 196 3.86 -6.88 6.32
C ALA A 196 2.71 -7.44 5.45
N GLU A 197 2.41 -8.74 5.51
CA GLU A 197 1.41 -9.35 4.62
C GLU A 197 -0.01 -8.83 4.91
N HIS A 198 -0.33 -8.66 6.20
CA HIS A 198 -1.67 -8.25 6.66
C HIS A 198 -1.64 -6.83 7.19
N VAL A 199 -2.54 -5.98 6.67
CA VAL A 199 -2.81 -4.68 7.29
C VAL A 199 -3.37 -4.93 8.68
N CYS A 200 -2.76 -4.33 9.70
CA CYS A 200 -3.14 -4.51 11.10
C CYS A 200 -3.90 -3.29 11.63
N CYS A 201 -3.47 -2.08 11.25
CA CYS A 201 -4.08 -0.85 11.77
C CYS A 201 -4.07 0.28 10.73
N HIS A 202 -5.19 0.97 10.61
CA HIS A 202 -5.30 2.26 9.93
C HIS A 202 -5.10 3.34 10.98
N LEU A 203 -4.05 4.13 10.82
CA LEU A 203 -3.79 5.25 11.69
C LEU A 203 -4.79 6.36 11.36
N GLY A 204 -5.23 7.10 12.37
CA GLY A 204 -6.02 8.33 12.27
C GLY A 204 -5.14 9.58 12.23
N GLU A 205 -5.63 10.66 11.60
CA GLU A 205 -4.85 11.89 11.52
C GLU A 205 -4.74 12.50 12.92
N ARG A 206 -3.50 12.68 13.40
CA ARG A 206 -3.26 13.24 14.73
C ARG A 206 -2.98 14.74 14.59
N PRO A 207 -3.80 15.62 15.21
CA PRO A 207 -3.65 17.06 15.08
C PRO A 207 -2.24 17.48 15.54
N PRO A 208 -1.60 18.43 14.85
CA PRO A 208 -0.26 18.89 15.23
C PRO A 208 -0.27 19.39 16.68
N ALA A 209 0.65 18.88 17.49
CA ALA A 209 0.84 19.38 18.84
C ALA A 209 1.65 20.69 18.78
N GLU A 210 1.18 21.73 19.48
CA GLU A 210 2.01 22.91 19.75
C GLU A 210 2.95 22.56 20.91
N GLU A 211 4.14 22.07 20.56
CA GLU A 211 5.17 21.73 21.54
C GLU A 211 6.11 22.93 21.76
N GLU A 212 6.36 23.28 23.02
CA GLU A 212 7.33 24.29 23.39
C GLU A 212 8.75 23.84 22.95
N PRO A 213 9.55 24.69 22.27
CA PRO A 213 10.87 24.32 21.78
C PRO A 213 11.81 23.73 22.86
N ARG A 214 11.70 24.18 24.11
CA ARG A 214 12.48 23.66 25.23
C ARG A 214 12.07 22.24 25.61
N ALA A 215 10.77 21.91 25.54
CA ALA A 215 10.28 20.56 25.78
C ALA A 215 10.81 19.60 24.70
N ILE A 216 10.79 20.03 23.42
CA ILE A 216 11.35 19.26 22.30
C ILE A 216 12.83 18.94 22.55
N VAL A 217 13.64 19.93 22.93
CA VAL A 217 15.08 19.70 23.19
C VAL A 217 15.31 18.79 24.40
N ARG A 218 14.51 18.92 25.46
CA ARG A 218 14.60 18.02 26.62
C ARG A 218 14.30 16.57 26.24
N GLU A 219 13.21 16.34 25.52
CA GLU A 219 12.81 14.99 25.08
C GLU A 219 13.80 14.40 24.07
N LEU A 220 14.28 15.21 23.12
CA LEU A 220 15.30 14.79 22.18
C LEU A 220 16.61 14.45 22.90
N THR A 221 17.00 15.21 23.92
CA THR A 221 18.22 14.92 24.71
C THR A 221 18.09 13.57 25.41
N ALA A 222 16.96 13.31 26.07
CA ALA A 222 16.70 12.01 26.71
C ALA A 222 16.75 10.86 25.68
N LEU A 223 16.17 11.05 24.51
CA LEU A 223 16.22 10.06 23.44
C LEU A 223 17.65 9.80 22.95
N LEU A 224 18.48 10.84 22.82
CA LEU A 224 19.89 10.69 22.46
C LEU A 224 20.69 10.01 23.58
N ASP A 225 20.36 10.26 24.84
CA ASP A 225 20.96 9.57 25.99
C ASP A 225 20.65 8.06 25.96
N ASP A 226 19.44 7.66 25.54
CA ASP A 226 19.11 6.25 25.33
C ASP A 226 19.99 5.62 24.23
N ILE A 227 20.17 6.32 23.11
CA ILE A 227 21.09 5.87 22.05
C ILE A 227 22.51 5.72 22.60
N ASP A 228 22.94 6.66 23.43
CA ASP A 228 24.28 6.68 24.00
C ASP A 228 24.53 5.52 24.96
N ALA A 229 23.51 5.14 25.72
CA ALA A 229 23.54 4.04 26.67
C ALA A 229 23.57 2.67 25.98
N PHE A 230 22.79 2.47 24.93
CA PHE A 230 22.62 1.15 24.29
C PHE A 230 23.46 0.95 23.02
N VAL A 231 23.98 2.02 22.41
CA VAL A 231 24.72 1.93 21.14
C VAL A 231 26.14 2.48 21.31
N GLY A 232 27.11 1.58 21.16
CA GLY A 232 28.53 1.94 21.17
C GLY A 232 28.90 2.98 20.10
N GLU A 233 29.97 3.72 20.34
CA GLU A 233 30.47 4.68 19.34
C GLU A 233 30.80 4.00 18.02
N GLY A 234 30.43 4.65 16.92
CA GLY A 234 30.73 4.16 15.58
C GLY A 234 29.64 4.45 14.58
N ARG A 235 29.71 3.74 13.45
CA ARG A 235 28.90 4.02 12.26
C ARG A 235 27.40 3.87 12.48
N GLN A 236 26.97 2.95 13.36
CA GLN A 236 25.55 2.73 13.67
C GLN A 236 24.99 3.90 14.48
N ARG A 237 25.67 4.29 15.57
CA ARG A 237 25.30 5.46 16.38
C ARG A 237 25.27 6.74 15.55
N ASP A 238 26.27 6.96 14.68
CA ASP A 238 26.30 8.09 13.75
C ASP A 238 25.06 8.15 12.86
N ARG A 239 24.59 7.01 12.36
CA ARG A 239 23.39 6.94 11.51
C ARG A 239 22.12 7.26 12.29
N MET A 240 22.02 6.81 13.54
CA MET A 240 20.88 7.13 14.41
C MET A 240 20.89 8.62 14.79
N TYR A 241 22.05 9.17 15.15
CA TYR A 241 22.22 10.60 15.39
C TYR A 241 21.88 11.43 14.14
N ALA A 242 22.38 11.04 12.97
CA ALA A 242 22.09 11.73 11.71
C ALA A 242 20.58 11.70 11.37
N TYR A 243 19.87 10.62 11.73
CA TYR A 243 18.41 10.58 11.62
C TYR A 243 17.78 11.69 12.46
N TRP A 244 18.12 11.81 13.74
CA TRP A 244 17.53 12.83 14.60
C TRP A 244 17.96 14.27 14.25
N LEU A 245 19.23 14.46 13.89
CA LEU A 245 19.74 15.71 13.34
C LEU A 245 18.91 16.15 12.13
N ARG A 246 18.61 15.20 11.24
CA ARG A 246 17.77 15.47 10.09
C ARG A 246 16.33 15.80 10.49
N TYR A 247 15.67 14.91 11.24
CA TYR A 247 14.22 14.92 11.41
C TYR A 247 13.73 15.89 12.47
N ALA A 248 14.38 15.92 13.64
CA ALA A 248 13.94 16.72 14.79
C ALA A 248 14.65 18.08 14.87
N VAL A 249 15.85 18.21 14.31
CA VAL A 249 16.66 19.43 14.42
C VAL A 249 16.58 20.29 13.14
N LEU A 250 17.00 19.75 11.98
CA LEU A 250 17.18 20.57 10.76
C LEU A 250 15.91 20.73 9.92
N ARG A 251 15.11 19.67 9.73
CA ARG A 251 13.88 19.74 8.91
C ARG A 251 12.87 20.79 9.41
N PRO A 252 12.62 20.95 10.72
CA PRO A 252 11.70 21.98 11.21
C PRO A 252 12.10 23.40 10.79
N LEU A 253 13.42 23.68 10.69
CA LEU A 253 13.96 24.99 10.33
C LEU A 253 13.78 25.36 8.85
N VAL A 254 13.43 24.40 7.98
CA VAL A 254 13.26 24.62 6.54
C VAL A 254 11.80 24.55 6.08
N THR A 255 10.85 24.57 7.03
CA THR A 255 9.41 24.56 6.73
C THR A 255 8.90 25.97 6.43
N SER A 256 7.84 26.07 5.62
CA SER A 256 7.13 27.35 5.41
C SER A 256 6.61 27.92 6.73
N LYS A 257 6.08 27.08 7.63
CA LYS A 257 5.64 27.48 8.98
C LYS A 257 6.77 28.19 9.75
N PHE A 258 7.99 27.67 9.70
CA PHE A 258 9.14 28.31 10.34
C PHE A 258 9.55 29.62 9.64
N ALA A 259 9.56 29.65 8.31
CA ALA A 259 9.91 30.85 7.55
C ALA A 259 8.89 31.98 7.74
N ASP A 260 7.60 31.64 7.80
CA ASP A 260 6.47 32.57 7.88
C ASP A 260 6.19 33.04 9.32
N SER A 261 6.66 32.29 10.34
CA SER A 261 6.48 32.70 11.74
C SER A 261 7.37 33.90 12.12
N SER A 262 6.75 34.97 12.61
CA SER A 262 7.41 36.10 13.27
C SER A 262 7.51 35.92 14.79
N VAL A 263 6.65 35.07 15.36
CA VAL A 263 6.58 34.82 16.81
C VAL A 263 7.55 33.69 17.15
N ASP A 264 8.55 34.03 17.97
CA ASP A 264 9.47 33.12 18.66
C ASP A 264 10.48 32.29 17.84
N ARG A 265 10.61 32.58 16.53
CA ARG A 265 11.60 31.94 15.63
C ARG A 265 13.04 32.05 16.15
N GLY A 266 13.39 33.19 16.74
CA GLY A 266 14.73 33.42 17.30
C GLY A 266 15.01 32.61 18.57
N MET A 267 13.99 32.35 19.40
CA MET A 267 14.16 31.47 20.57
C MET A 267 14.31 30.02 20.13
N HIS A 268 13.43 29.55 19.25
CA HIS A 268 13.51 28.20 18.68
C HIS A 268 14.90 27.96 18.07
N PHE A 269 15.36 28.87 17.21
CA PHE A 269 16.67 28.75 16.57
C PHE A 269 17.81 28.67 17.59
N ARG A 270 17.83 29.52 18.63
CA ARG A 270 18.87 29.49 19.66
C ARG A 270 18.90 28.18 20.44
N VAL A 271 17.73 27.69 20.84
CA VAL A 271 17.59 26.42 21.58
C VAL A 271 18.08 25.24 20.74
N VAL A 272 17.73 25.22 19.45
CA VAL A 272 18.17 24.18 18.50
C VAL A 272 19.67 24.29 18.19
N GLN A 273 20.18 25.50 17.98
CA GLN A 273 21.61 25.75 17.71
C GLN A 273 22.47 25.24 18.87
N ASP A 274 22.09 25.58 20.10
CA ASP A 274 22.81 25.17 21.31
C ASP A 274 22.81 23.63 21.49
N LEU A 275 21.68 22.95 21.24
CA LEU A 275 21.64 21.49 21.19
C LEU A 275 22.57 20.93 20.10
N MET A 276 22.55 21.55 18.91
CA MET A 276 23.34 21.09 17.76
C MET A 276 24.84 21.17 18.01
N VAL A 277 25.33 22.27 18.59
CA VAL A 277 26.74 22.44 18.96
C VAL A 277 27.17 21.44 20.03
N ARG A 278 26.30 21.14 21.00
CA ARG A 278 26.63 20.25 22.12
C ARG A 278 26.58 18.76 21.78
N ARG A 279 25.61 18.33 20.97
CA ARG A 279 25.33 16.89 20.76
C ARG A 279 25.61 16.40 19.34
N PHE A 280 25.70 17.26 18.32
CA PHE A 280 25.75 16.84 16.92
C PHE A 280 27.05 17.25 16.20
N PRO A 281 28.10 16.40 16.25
CA PRO A 281 29.39 16.71 15.64
C PRO A 281 29.30 16.83 14.11
N GLU A 282 30.16 17.66 13.51
CA GLU A 282 30.16 17.96 12.06
C GLU A 282 30.32 16.72 11.17
N ARG A 283 30.99 15.69 11.66
CA ARG A 283 31.15 14.40 10.95
C ARG A 283 29.82 13.71 10.61
N LEU A 284 28.71 14.10 11.26
CA LEU A 284 27.38 13.59 10.95
C LEU A 284 26.81 14.16 9.64
N ASP A 285 27.30 15.33 9.21
CA ASP A 285 26.76 16.06 8.05
C ASP A 285 26.90 15.25 6.75
N ARG A 286 27.88 14.34 6.65
CA ARG A 286 28.03 13.41 5.52
C ARG A 286 26.84 12.46 5.31
N HIS A 287 25.97 12.32 6.32
CA HIS A 287 24.74 11.53 6.25
C HIS A 287 23.51 12.35 5.87
N LEU A 288 23.66 13.68 5.76
CA LEU A 288 22.59 14.60 5.40
C LEU A 288 22.55 14.87 3.88
N PRO A 289 21.36 15.10 3.30
CA PRO A 289 21.26 15.65 1.96
C PRO A 289 21.88 17.06 1.90
N VAL A 290 22.30 17.48 0.70
CA VAL A 290 23.13 18.68 0.52
C VAL A 290 22.53 19.96 1.10
N GLN A 291 21.22 20.15 0.95
CA GLN A 291 20.55 21.34 1.47
C GLN A 291 20.59 21.36 3.00
N LEU A 292 20.45 20.19 3.65
CA LEU A 292 20.52 20.09 5.10
C LEU A 292 21.96 20.19 5.63
N ARG A 293 22.99 19.81 4.86
CA ARG A 293 24.39 20.13 5.21
C ARG A 293 24.62 21.64 5.24
N VAL A 294 24.10 22.36 4.24
CA VAL A 294 24.17 23.82 4.18
C VAL A 294 23.39 24.47 5.34
N VAL A 295 22.20 23.95 5.66
CA VAL A 295 21.41 24.43 6.82
C VAL A 295 22.13 24.15 8.13
N ALA A 296 22.78 22.98 8.29
CA ALA A 296 23.59 22.67 9.45
C ALA A 296 24.77 23.65 9.57
N ALA A 297 25.50 23.93 8.49
CA ALA A 297 26.57 24.92 8.49
C ALA A 297 26.08 26.32 8.91
N TYR A 298 24.95 26.79 8.36
CA TYR A 298 24.34 28.06 8.77
C TYR A 298 23.85 28.07 10.21
N ALA A 299 23.30 26.95 10.70
CA ALA A 299 22.87 26.83 12.08
C ALA A 299 24.06 26.91 13.05
N ARG A 300 25.19 26.22 12.79
CA ARG A 300 26.42 26.37 13.59
C ARG A 300 26.93 27.81 13.57
N ALA A 301 26.90 28.46 12.41
CA ALA A 301 27.34 29.84 12.23
C ALA A 301 26.36 30.92 12.73
N GLY A 302 25.20 30.55 13.31
CA GLY A 302 24.22 31.52 13.81
C GLY A 302 23.48 32.32 12.72
N ARG A 303 23.46 31.84 11.48
CA ARG A 303 22.91 32.54 10.30
C ARG A 303 21.44 32.19 10.05
N LEU A 304 20.56 32.57 10.98
CA LEU A 304 19.11 32.38 10.85
C LEU A 304 18.55 33.05 9.58
N ASP A 305 19.09 34.20 9.19
CA ASP A 305 18.72 34.91 7.97
C ASP A 305 18.88 34.03 6.72
N GLN A 306 19.98 33.28 6.63
CA GLN A 306 20.27 32.40 5.50
C GLN A 306 19.37 31.16 5.48
N ILE A 307 18.99 30.63 6.64
CA ILE A 307 18.07 29.50 6.75
C ILE A 307 16.66 29.89 6.27
N VAL A 308 16.19 31.10 6.61
CA VAL A 308 14.91 31.62 6.11
C VAL A 308 14.94 31.78 4.59
N LEU A 309 16.03 32.33 4.03
CA LEU A 309 16.20 32.43 2.58
C LEU A 309 16.23 31.06 1.89
N MET A 310 16.90 30.07 2.48
CA MET A 310 16.92 28.68 1.98
C MET A 310 15.52 28.07 1.96
N SER A 311 14.76 28.25 3.04
CA SER A 311 13.38 27.76 3.14
C SER A 311 12.49 28.36 2.05
N ASN A 312 12.64 29.66 1.78
CA ASN A 312 11.88 30.36 0.74
C ASN A 312 12.27 29.91 -0.67
N ALA A 313 13.57 29.76 -0.93
CA ALA A 313 14.07 29.33 -2.24
C ALA A 313 13.67 27.88 -2.59
N SER A 314 13.41 27.05 -1.58
CA SER A 314 13.11 25.62 -1.77
C SER A 314 11.61 25.29 -1.82
N ARG A 315 10.70 26.28 -1.67
CA ARG A 315 9.25 26.04 -1.53
C ARG A 315 8.61 25.25 -2.67
N ARG A 316 9.10 25.41 -3.90
CA ARG A 316 8.59 24.70 -5.10
C ARG A 316 9.56 23.64 -5.62
N ALA A 317 10.65 23.38 -4.89
CA ALA A 317 11.56 22.31 -5.26
C ALA A 317 10.85 20.96 -5.10
N GLY A 318 11.17 20.01 -5.97
CA GLY A 318 10.42 18.76 -6.02
C GLY A 318 11.01 17.72 -6.94
N LEU A 319 10.17 16.76 -7.32
CA LEU A 319 10.51 15.70 -8.24
C LEU A 319 9.55 15.76 -9.42
N ARG A 320 10.07 15.61 -10.64
CA ARG A 320 9.27 15.38 -11.83
C ARG A 320 9.54 13.96 -12.29
N ALA A 321 8.48 13.18 -12.47
CA ALA A 321 8.56 11.82 -13.00
C ALA A 321 7.66 11.74 -14.23
N ASP A 322 8.27 11.62 -15.40
CA ASP A 322 7.57 11.47 -16.67
C ASP A 322 7.61 10.00 -17.12
N LEU A 323 6.47 9.50 -17.58
CA LEU A 323 6.38 8.19 -18.20
C LEU A 323 7.02 8.25 -19.59
N THR A 324 7.91 7.31 -19.92
CA THR A 324 8.55 7.23 -21.24
C THR A 324 8.01 6.08 -22.05
N GLU A 325 7.50 5.03 -21.40
CA GLU A 325 6.94 3.85 -22.07
C GLU A 325 5.81 3.25 -21.21
N VAL A 326 4.77 2.75 -21.88
CA VAL A 326 3.71 1.93 -21.28
C VAL A 326 3.35 0.83 -22.25
N ARG A 327 3.51 -0.41 -21.84
CA ARG A 327 3.07 -1.55 -22.64
C ARG A 327 2.72 -2.74 -21.78
N TRP A 328 1.91 -3.61 -22.34
CA TRP A 328 1.63 -4.92 -21.76
C TRP A 328 2.54 -5.99 -22.34
N ASP A 329 3.06 -6.83 -21.47
CA ASP A 329 3.68 -8.10 -21.78
C ASP A 329 2.85 -9.20 -21.10
N ALA A 330 1.87 -9.73 -21.83
CA ALA A 330 0.76 -10.51 -21.27
C ALA A 330 0.08 -9.78 -20.09
N HIS A 331 0.22 -10.28 -18.87
CA HIS A 331 -0.39 -9.73 -17.65
C HIS A 331 0.56 -8.84 -16.84
N VAL A 332 1.76 -8.59 -17.36
CA VAL A 332 2.78 -7.74 -16.77
C VAL A 332 2.74 -6.37 -17.46
N LEU A 333 2.49 -5.33 -16.68
CA LEU A 333 2.55 -3.96 -17.17
C LEU A 333 3.99 -3.46 -17.06
N VAL A 334 4.61 -3.15 -18.20
CA VAL A 334 5.95 -2.57 -18.26
C VAL A 334 5.84 -1.06 -18.34
N LEU A 335 6.50 -0.36 -17.42
CA LEU A 335 6.53 1.10 -17.36
C LEU A 335 7.98 1.57 -17.44
N GLY A 336 8.28 2.41 -18.43
CA GLY A 336 9.53 3.16 -18.51
C GLY A 336 9.34 4.56 -17.93
N LEU A 337 10.29 5.05 -17.16
CA LEU A 337 10.22 6.32 -16.43
C LEU A 337 11.48 7.15 -16.64
N SER A 338 11.31 8.47 -16.65
CA SER A 338 12.38 9.46 -16.55
C SER A 338 12.08 10.38 -15.38
N VAL A 339 13.04 10.50 -14.45
CA VAL A 339 12.86 11.25 -13.21
C VAL A 339 13.95 12.31 -13.08
N GLU A 340 13.55 13.54 -12.80
CA GLU A 340 14.46 14.67 -12.56
C GLU A 340 14.08 15.41 -11.28
N VAL A 341 15.10 15.93 -10.59
CA VAL A 341 14.90 16.87 -9.48
C VAL A 341 14.58 18.24 -10.07
N MET A 342 13.58 18.90 -9.50
CA MET A 342 13.16 20.25 -9.90
C MET A 342 13.59 21.27 -8.85
N ALA A 343 14.13 22.40 -9.28
CA ALA A 343 14.45 23.54 -8.44
C ALA A 343 13.18 24.36 -8.09
N GLY A 344 13.31 25.30 -7.16
CA GLY A 344 12.20 26.15 -6.70
C GLY A 344 11.61 27.10 -7.77
N ASP A 345 12.27 27.26 -8.92
CA ASP A 345 11.75 28.00 -10.06
C ASP A 345 10.98 27.11 -11.06
N GLY A 346 10.87 25.80 -10.80
CA GLY A 346 10.21 24.84 -11.67
C GLY A 346 11.07 24.33 -12.83
N SER A 347 12.34 24.75 -12.92
CA SER A 347 13.30 24.18 -13.88
C SER A 347 14.03 22.96 -13.29
N PRO A 348 14.56 22.05 -14.12
CA PRO A 348 15.36 20.94 -13.60
C PRO A 348 16.61 21.45 -12.88
N ASP A 349 16.95 20.80 -11.77
CA ASP A 349 18.09 21.19 -10.94
C ASP A 349 19.42 21.02 -11.70
N ARG A 350 20.35 21.94 -11.43
CA ARG A 350 21.63 22.04 -12.15
C ARG A 350 22.80 21.95 -11.19
N TYR A 351 23.80 21.22 -11.62
CA TYR A 351 24.99 20.95 -10.83
C TYR A 351 26.22 21.42 -11.59
N ARG A 352 27.17 22.02 -10.87
CA ARG A 352 28.44 22.47 -11.44
C ARG A 352 29.40 21.28 -11.50
N VAL A 353 30.08 21.16 -12.64
CA VAL A 353 31.13 20.15 -12.85
C VAL A 353 32.49 20.77 -12.57
N ASP A 354 33.32 20.04 -11.82
CA ASP A 354 34.70 20.39 -11.51
C ASP A 354 35.61 19.16 -11.58
N GLY A 355 36.22 18.93 -12.75
CA GLY A 355 36.84 17.64 -13.06
C GLY A 355 35.80 16.52 -12.98
N ASP A 356 36.06 15.53 -12.12
CA ASP A 356 35.13 14.41 -11.86
C ASP A 356 34.10 14.72 -10.76
N ARG A 357 34.25 15.84 -10.05
CA ARG A 357 33.38 16.22 -8.94
C ARG A 357 32.14 16.97 -9.40
N LEU A 358 31.04 16.71 -8.69
CA LEU A 358 29.77 17.39 -8.87
C LEU A 358 29.45 18.24 -7.64
N HIS A 359 29.14 19.51 -7.89
CA HIS A 359 28.77 20.45 -6.85
C HIS A 359 27.33 20.93 -7.04
N TRP A 360 26.54 20.87 -5.97
CA TRP A 360 25.27 21.57 -5.89
C TRP A 360 25.47 23.07 -6.02
N ILE A 361 24.55 23.74 -6.73
CA ILE A 361 24.58 25.19 -6.94
C ILE A 361 23.57 25.80 -5.96
N PRO A 362 24.01 26.47 -4.88
CA PRO A 362 23.08 27.10 -3.96
C PRO A 362 22.26 28.22 -4.64
N PRO A 363 21.00 28.45 -4.21
CA PRO A 363 20.22 29.59 -4.65
C PRO A 363 21.00 30.91 -4.53
N ARG A 364 20.88 31.79 -5.52
CA ARG A 364 21.65 33.06 -5.59
C ARG A 364 21.47 33.97 -4.38
N ALA A 365 20.36 33.86 -3.67
CA ALA A 365 20.08 34.66 -2.48
C ALA A 365 20.95 34.28 -1.26
N LEU A 366 21.60 33.10 -1.29
CA LEU A 366 22.39 32.61 -0.17
C LEU A 366 23.84 33.13 -0.21
N ASP A 367 24.35 33.52 0.95
CA ASP A 367 25.75 33.88 1.16
C ASP A 367 26.59 32.62 1.33
N THR A 368 27.35 32.28 0.28
CA THR A 368 28.17 31.07 0.24
C THR A 368 29.58 31.26 0.83
N ARG A 369 30.00 32.49 1.15
CA ARG A 369 31.38 32.79 1.62
C ARG A 369 31.73 32.16 2.96
N LYS A 370 30.71 31.79 3.75
CA LYS A 370 30.85 31.17 5.07
C LYS A 370 30.54 29.68 5.08
N LEU A 371 30.33 29.08 3.92
CA LEU A 371 30.09 27.65 3.80
C LEU A 371 31.43 26.89 3.69
N PRO A 372 31.55 25.69 4.29
CA PRO A 372 32.69 24.81 4.05
C PRO A 372 32.87 24.53 2.56
N GLU A 373 34.11 24.41 2.09
CA GLU A 373 34.42 24.28 0.65
C GLU A 373 33.77 23.03 0.02
N ASP A 374 33.65 21.95 0.78
CA ASP A 374 33.11 20.66 0.35
C ASP A 374 31.61 20.47 0.64
N VAL A 375 30.94 21.43 1.30
CA VAL A 375 29.53 21.28 1.70
C VAL A 375 28.60 21.06 0.49
N THR A 376 29.02 21.58 -0.66
CA THR A 376 28.29 21.49 -1.93
C THR A 376 28.61 20.22 -2.72
N ASP A 377 29.63 19.45 -2.33
CA ASP A 377 30.02 18.23 -3.05
C ASP A 377 28.95 17.16 -2.90
N ILE A 378 28.40 16.71 -4.03
CA ILE A 378 27.35 15.70 -4.11
C ILE A 378 27.77 14.51 -4.97
N THR A 379 29.05 14.36 -5.26
CA THR A 379 29.56 13.33 -6.19
C THR A 379 29.07 11.94 -5.78
N ASP A 380 29.36 11.53 -4.54
CA ASP A 380 28.85 10.28 -3.94
C ASP A 380 27.32 10.21 -3.88
N ALA A 381 26.67 11.35 -3.62
CA ALA A 381 25.22 11.41 -3.43
C ALA A 381 24.46 11.21 -4.75
N VAL A 382 25.04 11.65 -5.86
CA VAL A 382 24.51 11.44 -7.22
C VAL A 382 24.76 10.00 -7.67
N GLU A 383 25.94 9.44 -7.42
CA GLU A 383 26.22 8.04 -7.77
C GLU A 383 25.33 7.05 -7.02
N ARG A 384 24.97 7.38 -5.77
CA ARG A 384 24.04 6.59 -4.95
C ARG A 384 22.59 7.05 -5.07
N ALA A 385 22.29 7.98 -5.97
CA ALA A 385 20.94 8.45 -6.19
C ALA A 385 20.06 7.30 -6.68
N ARG A 386 18.93 7.11 -6.01
CA ARG A 386 17.96 6.07 -6.34
C ARG A 386 16.57 6.61 -6.10
N VAL A 387 15.64 6.17 -6.93
CA VAL A 387 14.21 6.39 -6.76
C VAL A 387 13.53 5.06 -6.49
N GLU A 388 12.45 5.14 -5.72
CA GLU A 388 11.59 4.01 -5.41
C GLU A 388 10.22 4.29 -6.04
N LEU A 389 9.70 3.29 -6.75
CA LEU A 389 8.38 3.32 -7.34
C LEU A 389 7.41 2.54 -6.46
N TYR A 390 6.21 3.06 -6.26
CA TYR A 390 5.16 2.36 -5.53
C TYR A 390 3.78 2.66 -6.09
N VAL A 391 2.87 1.71 -5.90
CA VAL A 391 1.43 1.90 -6.14
C VAL A 391 0.71 2.13 -4.82
N ARG A 392 -0.25 3.06 -4.80
CA ARG A 392 -1.09 3.36 -3.64
C ARG A 392 -2.56 3.19 -3.98
N HIS A 393 -3.30 2.39 -3.22
CA HIS A 393 -4.75 2.30 -3.37
C HIS A 393 -5.41 3.60 -2.90
N THR A 394 -6.27 4.19 -3.72
CA THR A 394 -6.88 5.50 -3.44
C THR A 394 -7.76 5.48 -2.19
N GLU A 395 -8.63 4.48 -2.06
CA GLU A 395 -9.63 4.43 -0.97
C GLU A 395 -9.09 3.97 0.38
N THR A 396 -8.05 3.14 0.44
CA THR A 396 -7.59 2.58 1.72
C THR A 396 -6.13 2.85 2.02
N GLY A 397 -5.45 3.68 1.23
CA GLY A 397 -4.06 4.05 1.47
C GLY A 397 -3.02 2.92 1.39
N ILE A 398 -3.41 1.70 0.99
CA ILE A 398 -2.48 0.55 0.92
C ILE A 398 -1.41 0.82 -0.11
N VAL A 399 -0.15 0.62 0.28
CA VAL A 399 1.01 0.84 -0.59
C VAL A 399 1.76 -0.46 -0.87
N HIS A 400 2.12 -0.69 -2.12
CA HIS A 400 3.05 -1.75 -2.53
C HIS A 400 4.20 -1.15 -3.35
N PHE A 401 5.42 -1.42 -2.92
CA PHE A 401 6.64 -1.03 -3.63
C PHE A 401 6.88 -1.96 -4.81
N LEU A 402 7.35 -1.38 -5.91
CA LEU A 402 7.61 -2.10 -7.15
C LEU A 402 9.12 -2.19 -7.39
N PRO A 403 9.61 -3.33 -7.93
CA PRO A 403 10.99 -3.42 -8.37
C PRO A 403 11.23 -2.41 -9.50
N LEU A 404 12.34 -1.68 -9.42
CA LEU A 404 12.70 -0.67 -10.40
C LEU A 404 14.18 -0.83 -10.77
N GLU A 405 14.42 -1.29 -11.99
CA GLU A 405 15.74 -1.21 -12.61
C GLU A 405 15.97 0.24 -13.01
N GLN A 406 17.12 0.81 -12.66
CA GLN A 406 17.35 2.24 -12.84
C GLN A 406 18.84 2.55 -13.03
N HIS A 407 19.11 3.63 -13.75
CA HIS A 407 20.45 4.19 -13.91
C HIS A 407 20.42 5.71 -13.92
N VAL A 408 21.52 6.29 -13.46
CA VAL A 408 21.70 7.74 -13.39
C VAL A 408 22.38 8.21 -14.66
N GLU A 409 21.76 9.16 -15.36
CA GLU A 409 22.30 9.85 -16.53
C GLU A 409 22.70 11.28 -16.16
N ARG A 410 23.93 11.66 -16.52
CA ARG A 410 24.42 13.04 -16.46
C ARG A 410 24.11 13.71 -17.80
N VAL A 411 23.12 14.59 -17.83
CA VAL A 411 22.71 15.31 -19.03
C VAL A 411 23.45 16.64 -19.09
N GLN A 412 24.32 16.82 -20.09
CA GLN A 412 25.09 18.06 -20.25
C GLN A 412 24.16 19.26 -20.46
N ASP A 413 24.41 20.36 -19.74
CA ASP A 413 23.62 21.60 -19.83
C ASP A 413 24.56 22.82 -19.86
N GLY A 414 25.20 23.04 -21.01
CA GLY A 414 26.25 24.05 -21.19
C GLY A 414 27.66 23.52 -20.91
N ARG A 415 28.66 24.40 -20.73
CA ARG A 415 30.09 23.99 -20.67
C ARG A 415 30.54 23.38 -19.33
N ARG A 416 29.95 23.79 -18.21
CA ARG A 416 30.38 23.38 -16.85
C ARG A 416 29.21 23.00 -15.94
N ARG A 417 28.07 22.62 -16.52
CA ARG A 417 26.88 22.23 -15.77
C ARG A 417 26.27 20.98 -16.35
N VAL A 418 25.69 20.18 -15.46
CA VAL A 418 24.94 18.98 -15.79
C VAL A 418 23.62 18.98 -15.04
N ARG A 419 22.65 18.28 -15.60
CA ARG A 419 21.41 17.87 -14.93
C ARG A 419 21.52 16.38 -14.62
N ILE A 420 20.90 15.97 -13.53
CA ILE A 420 20.84 14.56 -13.13
C ILE A 420 19.46 14.03 -13.47
N ARG A 421 19.42 13.05 -14.37
CA ARG A 421 18.21 12.36 -14.78
C ARG A 421 18.34 10.90 -14.41
N ILE A 422 17.31 10.32 -13.81
CA ILE A 422 17.25 8.90 -13.47
C ILE A 422 16.26 8.27 -14.44
N LYS A 423 16.74 7.34 -15.26
CA LYS A 423 15.84 6.50 -16.07
C LYS A 423 15.59 5.20 -15.32
N GLY A 424 14.39 4.67 -15.43
CA GLY A 424 14.09 3.36 -14.88
C GLY A 424 13.00 2.62 -15.62
N GLU A 425 13.02 1.31 -15.49
CA GLU A 425 12.00 0.39 -15.99
C GLU A 425 11.48 -0.44 -14.82
N THR A 426 10.15 -0.56 -14.73
CA THR A 426 9.50 -1.50 -13.82
C THR A 426 8.64 -2.48 -14.58
N ARG A 427 8.51 -3.68 -14.02
CA ARG A 427 7.62 -4.74 -14.50
C ARG A 427 6.63 -5.02 -13.39
N LEU A 428 5.41 -4.51 -13.55
CA LEU A 428 4.32 -4.69 -12.61
C LEU A 428 3.48 -5.91 -13.00
N ASP A 429 3.67 -7.01 -12.28
CA ASP A 429 2.77 -8.17 -12.37
C ASP A 429 1.56 -7.98 -11.45
N ILE A 430 0.40 -7.72 -12.05
CA ILE A 430 -0.84 -7.45 -11.31
C ILE A 430 -1.30 -8.67 -10.49
N THR A 431 -0.85 -9.88 -10.84
CA THR A 431 -1.20 -11.12 -10.14
C THR A 431 -0.37 -11.37 -8.88
N SER A 432 0.73 -10.64 -8.68
CA SER A 432 1.68 -10.90 -7.59
C SER A 432 2.24 -9.64 -6.91
N ALA A 433 1.94 -8.43 -7.40
CA ALA A 433 2.50 -7.18 -6.88
C ALA A 433 2.12 -6.84 -5.43
N ALA A 434 1.11 -7.49 -4.84
CA ALA A 434 0.77 -7.35 -3.43
C ALA A 434 1.51 -8.37 -2.55
N LEU A 435 2.84 -8.27 -2.45
CA LEU A 435 3.67 -9.20 -1.66
C LEU A 435 3.46 -10.68 -2.04
N GLY A 436 3.37 -10.96 -3.35
CA GLY A 436 3.09 -12.29 -3.89
C GLY A 436 1.60 -12.58 -4.13
N GLN A 437 0.70 -11.66 -3.76
CA GLN A 437 -0.74 -11.74 -4.03
C GLN A 437 -1.16 -10.77 -5.15
N PRO A 438 -2.33 -10.99 -5.77
CA PRO A 438 -2.88 -10.05 -6.73
C PRO A 438 -3.21 -8.70 -6.09
N LEU A 439 -3.02 -7.60 -6.84
CA LEU A 439 -3.54 -6.31 -6.40
C LEU A 439 -5.06 -6.39 -6.28
N ARG A 440 -5.60 -5.92 -5.15
CA ARG A 440 -7.06 -5.87 -4.97
C ARG A 440 -7.75 -4.93 -5.95
N PRO A 441 -9.05 -5.17 -6.25
CA PRO A 441 -9.84 -4.25 -7.06
C PRO A 441 -9.89 -2.84 -6.48
N GLY A 442 -10.12 -1.88 -7.36
CA GLY A 442 -10.18 -0.45 -7.03
C GLY A 442 -9.22 0.37 -7.87
N GLN A 443 -9.07 1.64 -7.50
CA GLN A 443 -8.17 2.57 -8.16
C GLN A 443 -6.83 2.64 -7.44
N TRP A 444 -5.76 2.61 -8.23
CA TRP A 444 -4.39 2.69 -7.76
C TRP A 444 -3.67 3.87 -8.41
N GLU A 445 -2.84 4.50 -7.62
CA GLU A 445 -2.00 5.63 -7.98
C GLU A 445 -0.57 5.18 -8.16
N VAL A 446 0.12 5.65 -9.21
CA VAL A 446 1.54 5.36 -9.41
C VAL A 446 2.38 6.55 -8.94
N HIS A 447 3.27 6.30 -7.99
CA HIS A 447 4.11 7.31 -7.35
C HIS A 447 5.59 6.95 -7.44
N VAL A 448 6.42 7.98 -7.62
CA VAL A 448 7.86 7.89 -7.47
C VAL A 448 8.28 8.71 -6.25
N ARG A 449 9.23 8.21 -5.48
CA ARG A 449 9.91 9.01 -4.47
C ARG A 449 11.42 8.86 -4.53
N MET A 450 12.10 9.89 -4.04
CA MET A 450 13.53 9.91 -3.82
C MET A 450 13.76 10.12 -2.33
N PHE A 451 14.34 9.13 -1.64
CA PHE A 451 14.62 9.22 -0.19
C PHE A 451 16.12 9.36 0.12
N SER A 452 16.98 8.92 -0.81
CA SER A 452 18.44 8.94 -0.73
C SER A 452 19.05 9.85 -1.81
N GLY A 453 20.12 10.58 -1.44
CA GLY A 453 20.88 11.43 -2.37
C GLY A 453 20.79 12.92 -2.01
N ALA A 454 20.94 13.78 -3.02
CA ALA A 454 20.94 15.22 -2.85
C ALA A 454 19.56 15.81 -2.50
N ASN A 455 18.45 15.09 -2.70
CA ASN A 455 17.10 15.63 -2.50
C ASN A 455 16.15 14.59 -1.89
N GLN A 456 15.12 15.08 -1.19
CA GLN A 456 13.97 14.27 -0.80
C GLN A 456 12.68 14.85 -1.36
N ALA A 457 12.02 14.08 -2.22
CA ALA A 457 10.79 14.50 -2.86
C ALA A 457 9.99 13.28 -3.31
N ARG A 458 8.71 13.50 -3.56
CA ARG A 458 7.78 12.53 -4.13
C ARG A 458 6.99 13.20 -5.24
N SER A 459 6.56 12.42 -6.21
CA SER A 459 5.72 12.91 -7.29
C SER A 459 4.88 11.77 -7.84
N ARG A 460 3.74 12.13 -8.44
CA ARG A 460 3.01 11.22 -9.30
C ARG A 460 3.74 11.07 -10.62
N VAL A 461 3.56 9.92 -11.25
CA VAL A 461 4.07 9.72 -12.60
C VAL A 461 3.14 10.43 -13.58
N SER A 462 3.65 11.43 -14.28
CA SER A 462 2.90 12.22 -15.24
C SER A 462 3.02 11.68 -16.66
N ARG A 463 2.04 12.03 -17.49
CA ARG A 463 2.00 11.70 -18.91
C ARG A 463 3.04 12.51 -19.70
N PRO A 464 3.77 11.92 -20.67
CA PRO A 464 4.48 12.66 -21.69
C PRO A 464 3.51 13.21 -22.76
N GLU A 465 3.88 14.30 -23.43
CA GLU A 465 3.19 14.74 -24.64
C GLU A 465 3.30 13.67 -25.73
N GLY A 466 2.17 13.08 -26.16
CA GLY A 466 2.12 12.06 -27.23
C GLY A 466 1.04 10.98 -27.05
N PRO A 467 0.78 10.16 -28.08
CA PRO A 467 -0.15 9.03 -28.00
C PRO A 467 0.49 7.85 -27.25
N LEU A 468 -0.05 7.51 -26.08
CA LEU A 468 0.28 6.26 -25.37
C LEU A 468 -0.90 5.29 -25.50
N ASN A 469 -0.63 4.08 -25.97
CA ASN A 469 -1.64 3.06 -26.18
C ASN A 469 -2.02 2.42 -24.83
N CYS A 470 -2.97 3.04 -24.12
CA CYS A 470 -3.40 2.65 -22.77
C CYS A 470 -4.52 1.60 -22.84
N LEU A 471 -4.29 0.49 -23.53
CA LEU A 471 -5.25 -0.60 -23.58
C LEU A 471 -5.27 -1.33 -22.24
N GLY A 472 -6.45 -1.70 -21.76
CA GLY A 472 -6.59 -2.59 -20.63
C GLY A 472 -6.35 -4.05 -21.02
N VAL A 473 -6.00 -4.88 -20.03
CA VAL A 473 -5.77 -6.32 -20.18
C VAL A 473 -6.50 -7.09 -19.09
N LEU A 474 -6.81 -8.35 -19.36
CA LEU A 474 -7.31 -9.29 -18.36
C LEU A 474 -6.12 -9.94 -17.62
N ALA A 475 -5.90 -9.60 -16.35
CA ALA A 475 -4.62 -9.84 -15.67
C ALA A 475 -4.71 -10.32 -14.21
N GLN A 476 -5.80 -10.99 -13.81
CA GLN A 476 -5.89 -11.59 -12.47
C GLN A 476 -6.34 -13.05 -12.53
N ARG A 477 -5.71 -13.93 -11.75
CA ARG A 477 -6.12 -15.34 -11.59
C ARG A 477 -6.37 -15.60 -10.10
N PRO A 478 -7.41 -16.38 -9.74
CA PRO A 478 -8.28 -17.17 -10.61
C PRO A 478 -9.43 -16.38 -11.26
N ARG A 479 -9.66 -15.11 -10.89
CA ARG A 479 -10.71 -14.25 -11.48
C ARG A 479 -10.11 -13.24 -12.45
N MET A 480 -10.27 -13.45 -13.76
CA MET A 480 -9.82 -12.59 -14.84
C MET A 480 -10.57 -11.27 -14.80
N ARG A 481 -9.95 -10.28 -14.16
CA ARG A 481 -10.45 -8.91 -14.09
C ARG A 481 -9.79 -8.05 -15.14
N LEU A 482 -10.55 -7.07 -15.61
CA LEU A 482 -10.02 -6.01 -16.45
C LEU A 482 -9.17 -5.06 -15.61
N VAL A 483 -7.96 -4.81 -16.10
CA VAL A 483 -7.00 -3.88 -15.55
C VAL A 483 -6.69 -2.83 -16.60
N VAL A 484 -6.92 -1.56 -16.28
CA VAL A 484 -6.82 -0.44 -17.21
C VAL A 484 -5.84 0.59 -16.67
N PRO A 485 -4.74 0.90 -17.38
CA PRO A 485 -3.99 2.11 -17.13
C PRO A 485 -4.88 3.33 -17.38
N CYS A 486 -5.04 4.18 -16.37
CA CYS A 486 -5.91 5.35 -16.39
C CYS A 486 -5.13 6.62 -16.04
N TRP A 487 -5.75 7.77 -16.26
CA TRP A 487 -5.14 9.08 -16.03
C TRP A 487 -6.02 9.92 -15.12
N SER A 488 -5.41 10.62 -14.16
CA SER A 488 -6.11 11.66 -13.39
C SER A 488 -6.38 12.88 -14.27
N ASP A 489 -7.21 13.80 -13.79
CA ASP A 489 -7.48 15.08 -14.46
C ASP A 489 -6.20 15.93 -14.65
N ASN A 490 -5.20 15.71 -13.80
CA ASN A 490 -3.88 16.35 -13.89
C ASN A 490 -2.92 15.61 -14.83
N GLY A 491 -3.38 14.58 -15.55
CA GLY A 491 -2.55 13.79 -16.45
C GLY A 491 -1.58 12.85 -15.73
N GLU A 492 -1.93 12.37 -14.54
CA GLU A 492 -1.09 11.47 -13.75
C GLU A 492 -1.53 10.01 -13.90
N LEU A 493 -0.58 9.09 -14.03
CA LEU A 493 -0.81 7.68 -14.22
C LEU A 493 -1.46 7.03 -12.98
N GLY A 494 -2.49 6.24 -13.23
CA GLY A 494 -3.10 5.32 -12.29
C GLY A 494 -3.44 3.98 -12.96
N LEU A 495 -3.96 3.05 -12.16
CA LEU A 495 -4.44 1.76 -12.61
C LEU A 495 -5.84 1.53 -12.02
N ALA A 496 -6.81 1.21 -12.87
CA ALA A 496 -8.13 0.78 -12.44
C ALA A 496 -8.23 -0.75 -12.57
N ILE A 497 -8.57 -1.42 -11.47
CA ILE A 497 -8.78 -2.87 -11.43
C ILE A 497 -10.27 -3.12 -11.15
N GLU A 498 -10.96 -3.74 -12.10
CA GLU A 498 -12.40 -3.95 -12.00
C GLU A 498 -12.79 -4.87 -10.82
N PRO A 499 -13.82 -4.48 -10.02
CA PRO A 499 -14.32 -5.29 -8.90
C PRO A 499 -15.05 -6.56 -9.34
N ARG A 500 -15.34 -6.71 -10.63
CA ARG A 500 -15.96 -7.91 -11.20
C ARG A 500 -15.03 -8.61 -12.17
N SER A 501 -15.12 -9.93 -12.22
CA SER A 501 -14.51 -10.73 -13.29
C SER A 501 -15.13 -10.37 -14.64
N PHE A 502 -14.41 -10.71 -15.71
CA PHE A 502 -14.87 -10.50 -17.08
C PHE A 502 -16.23 -11.16 -17.35
N SER A 503 -16.44 -12.39 -16.87
CA SER A 503 -17.71 -13.11 -17.00
C SER A 503 -18.86 -12.48 -16.22
N GLU A 504 -18.61 -12.00 -14.99
CA GLU A 504 -19.61 -11.26 -14.20
C GLU A 504 -20.02 -9.95 -14.89
N SER A 505 -19.06 -9.24 -15.49
CA SER A 505 -19.34 -8.02 -16.26
C SER A 505 -20.23 -8.27 -17.47
N ILE A 506 -20.02 -9.37 -18.20
CA ILE A 506 -20.91 -9.79 -19.30
C ILE A 506 -22.31 -10.14 -18.77
N ALA A 507 -22.39 -10.86 -17.64
CA ALA A 507 -23.66 -11.23 -17.04
C ALA A 507 -24.52 -10.01 -16.68
N LEU A 508 -23.92 -8.92 -16.23
CA LEU A 508 -24.64 -7.67 -15.92
C LEU A 508 -25.29 -7.02 -17.15
N VAL A 509 -24.58 -7.02 -18.29
CA VAL A 509 -25.06 -6.40 -19.54
C VAL A 509 -25.82 -7.37 -20.44
N SER A 510 -25.92 -8.65 -20.05
CA SER A 510 -26.64 -9.68 -20.77
C SER A 510 -28.14 -9.42 -21.06
N PRO A 511 -28.88 -8.53 -20.37
CA PRO A 511 -30.19 -8.11 -20.84
C PRO A 511 -30.20 -7.48 -22.23
N GLY A 512 -29.07 -6.93 -22.69
CA GLY A 512 -28.88 -6.42 -24.05
C GLY A 512 -28.61 -7.50 -25.11
N VAL A 513 -28.91 -8.78 -24.82
CA VAL A 513 -28.70 -9.89 -25.75
C VAL A 513 -29.48 -9.69 -27.05
N MET A 514 -28.82 -9.97 -28.17
CA MET A 514 -29.45 -10.10 -29.47
C MET A 514 -29.41 -11.55 -29.92
N VAL A 515 -30.52 -12.04 -30.45
CA VAL A 515 -30.63 -13.42 -30.92
C VAL A 515 -31.09 -13.41 -32.36
N LYS A 516 -30.32 -14.07 -33.24
CA LYS A 516 -30.65 -14.22 -34.65
C LYS A 516 -30.63 -15.69 -35.03
N GLN A 517 -31.74 -16.18 -35.58
CA GLN A 517 -31.82 -17.55 -36.09
C GLN A 517 -31.51 -17.56 -37.59
N LEU A 518 -30.54 -18.36 -38.00
CA LEU A 518 -30.14 -18.56 -39.39
C LEU A 518 -29.96 -20.06 -39.63
N ASP A 519 -30.69 -20.60 -40.61
CA ASP A 519 -30.73 -22.03 -40.94
C ASP A 519 -30.97 -22.94 -39.72
N LYS A 520 -30.00 -23.82 -39.41
CA LYS A 520 -30.00 -24.79 -38.31
C LYS A 520 -29.29 -24.26 -37.05
N HIS A 521 -29.04 -22.96 -36.96
CA HIS A 521 -28.30 -22.35 -35.85
C HIS A 521 -29.00 -21.11 -35.27
N LEU A 522 -28.78 -20.91 -33.98
CA LEU A 522 -29.11 -19.72 -33.24
C LEU A 522 -27.81 -18.99 -32.91
N TYR A 523 -27.70 -17.73 -33.34
CA TYR A 523 -26.61 -16.86 -32.98
C TYR A 523 -27.05 -16.02 -31.79
N VAL A 524 -26.41 -16.22 -30.65
CA VAL A 524 -26.61 -15.44 -29.43
C VAL A 524 -25.46 -14.45 -29.33
N VAL A 525 -25.78 -13.16 -29.37
CA VAL A 525 -24.82 -12.06 -29.35
C VAL A 525 -25.03 -11.26 -28.07
N LEU A 526 -24.00 -11.19 -27.23
CA LEU A 526 -24.02 -10.44 -25.97
C LEU A 526 -23.10 -9.22 -26.07
N PRO A 527 -23.51 -8.07 -25.53
CA PRO A 527 -22.60 -6.94 -25.40
C PRO A 527 -21.46 -7.29 -24.43
N VAL A 528 -20.25 -6.85 -24.77
CA VAL A 528 -19.08 -6.95 -23.90
C VAL A 528 -18.61 -5.53 -23.58
N PRO A 529 -18.65 -5.11 -22.30
CA PRO A 529 -18.41 -3.71 -21.93
C PRO A 529 -17.05 -3.20 -22.37
N TYR A 530 -16.04 -4.06 -22.36
CA TYR A 530 -14.69 -3.77 -22.80
C TYR A 530 -14.02 -5.06 -23.28
N VAL A 531 -13.34 -5.02 -24.42
CA VAL A 531 -12.55 -6.16 -24.91
C VAL A 531 -11.12 -5.69 -25.11
N PRO A 532 -10.14 -6.31 -24.44
CA PRO A 532 -8.74 -6.04 -24.75
C PRO A 532 -8.46 -6.49 -26.20
N PRO A 533 -7.58 -5.81 -26.96
CA PRO A 533 -7.31 -6.21 -28.34
C PRO A 533 -6.77 -7.65 -28.50
N SER A 534 -6.30 -8.26 -27.41
CA SER A 534 -5.93 -9.67 -27.33
C SER A 534 -7.12 -10.66 -27.40
N GLY A 535 -8.36 -10.17 -27.37
CA GLY A 535 -9.57 -10.99 -27.25
C GLY A 535 -9.89 -11.39 -25.80
N GLY A 536 -11.02 -12.06 -25.62
CA GLY A 536 -11.46 -12.56 -24.31
C GLY A 536 -10.96 -13.97 -23.99
N PRO A 537 -11.13 -14.44 -22.74
CA PRO A 537 -10.84 -15.82 -22.36
C PRO A 537 -11.76 -16.79 -23.12
N ALA A 538 -11.42 -18.07 -23.10
CA ALA A 538 -12.32 -19.11 -23.60
C ALA A 538 -13.59 -19.17 -22.75
N LEU A 539 -14.75 -19.07 -23.40
CA LEU A 539 -16.06 -19.06 -22.76
C LEU A 539 -17.00 -20.04 -23.46
N GLU A 540 -17.95 -20.60 -22.71
CA GLU A 540 -19.06 -21.40 -23.24
C GLU A 540 -20.39 -20.79 -22.81
N LEU A 541 -21.30 -20.56 -23.76
CA LEU A 541 -22.69 -20.27 -23.44
C LEU A 541 -23.39 -21.59 -23.09
N VAL A 542 -24.01 -21.66 -21.92
CA VAL A 542 -24.73 -22.84 -21.42
C VAL A 542 -26.21 -22.50 -21.28
N LEU A 543 -27.06 -23.29 -21.93
CA LEU A 543 -28.52 -23.16 -21.91
C LEU A 543 -29.12 -24.39 -21.23
N ARG A 544 -29.83 -24.20 -20.13
CA ARG A 544 -30.46 -25.27 -19.33
C ARG A 544 -31.98 -25.20 -19.41
N GLY A 545 -32.61 -26.28 -19.85
CA GLY A 545 -34.06 -26.36 -20.03
C GLY A 545 -34.80 -26.37 -18.69
N THR A 546 -35.88 -25.57 -18.58
CA THR A 546 -36.69 -25.42 -17.35
C THR A 546 -37.70 -26.55 -17.12
N GLY A 547 -37.74 -27.57 -17.99
CA GLY A 547 -38.66 -28.70 -17.89
C GLY A 547 -38.14 -29.89 -17.06
N ARG A 548 -39.03 -30.83 -16.71
CA ARG A 548 -38.79 -32.00 -15.83
C ARG A 548 -37.59 -32.91 -16.20
N ARG A 549 -37.01 -32.80 -17.40
CA ARG A 549 -35.90 -33.65 -17.88
C ARG A 549 -34.54 -32.94 -17.97
N GLY A 550 -34.37 -31.76 -17.38
CA GLY A 550 -33.07 -31.10 -17.16
C GLY A 550 -32.07 -31.21 -18.32
N ARG A 551 -32.42 -30.66 -19.49
CA ARG A 551 -31.54 -30.71 -20.68
C ARG A 551 -30.53 -29.57 -20.65
N GLU A 552 -29.28 -29.83 -21.01
CA GLU A 552 -28.22 -28.83 -21.15
C GLU A 552 -27.72 -28.82 -22.59
N VAL A 553 -27.64 -27.62 -23.17
CA VAL A 553 -27.00 -27.37 -24.47
C VAL A 553 -25.91 -26.33 -24.23
N SER A 554 -24.67 -26.63 -24.60
CA SER A 554 -23.57 -25.67 -24.53
C SER A 554 -22.97 -25.41 -25.92
N ALA A 555 -22.45 -24.21 -26.12
CA ALA A 555 -21.74 -23.82 -27.33
C ALA A 555 -20.55 -22.92 -26.98
N PRO A 556 -19.41 -23.06 -27.69
CA PRO A 556 -18.31 -22.10 -27.59
C PRO A 556 -18.80 -20.67 -27.86
N ALA A 557 -18.36 -19.75 -27.04
CA ALA A 557 -18.65 -18.32 -27.12
C ALA A 557 -17.37 -17.55 -27.42
N LEU A 558 -17.29 -16.97 -28.62
CA LEU A 558 -16.13 -16.20 -29.06
C LEU A 558 -16.31 -14.74 -28.66
N VAL A 559 -15.27 -14.13 -28.07
CA VAL A 559 -15.25 -12.70 -27.77
C VAL A 559 -14.53 -11.97 -28.89
N GLU A 560 -15.24 -11.05 -29.52
CA GLU A 560 -14.74 -10.20 -30.59
C GLU A 560 -14.50 -8.78 -30.06
N ALA A 561 -13.34 -8.22 -30.38
CA ALA A 561 -12.96 -6.88 -29.94
C ALA A 561 -13.80 -5.80 -30.64
N GLY A 562 -14.25 -4.83 -29.85
CA GLY A 562 -14.86 -3.61 -30.36
C GLY A 562 -13.81 -2.56 -30.75
N VAL A 563 -14.28 -1.39 -31.16
CA VAL A 563 -13.43 -0.21 -31.38
C VAL A 563 -13.67 0.76 -30.21
N PRO A 564 -12.67 1.04 -29.36
CA PRO A 564 -12.84 1.95 -28.22
C PRO A 564 -13.51 3.28 -28.60
N GLY A 565 -14.57 3.65 -27.87
CA GLY A 565 -15.33 4.87 -28.13
C GLY A 565 -16.20 4.87 -29.41
N ARG A 566 -16.25 3.77 -30.17
CA ARG A 566 -17.03 3.66 -31.42
C ARG A 566 -17.94 2.44 -31.48
N ILE A 567 -17.41 1.24 -31.27
CA ILE A 567 -18.13 -0.04 -31.39
C ILE A 567 -17.87 -0.84 -30.13
N ALA A 568 -18.91 -1.24 -29.40
CA ALA A 568 -18.77 -2.12 -28.24
C ALA A 568 -18.22 -3.50 -28.67
N GLY A 569 -17.46 -4.15 -27.80
CA GLY A 569 -17.11 -5.54 -28.02
C GLY A 569 -18.35 -6.43 -27.94
N GLN A 570 -18.26 -7.61 -28.53
CA GLN A 570 -19.38 -8.56 -28.53
C GLN A 570 -18.90 -9.98 -28.26
N LEU A 571 -19.76 -10.76 -27.63
CA LEU A 571 -19.59 -12.19 -27.47
C LEU A 571 -20.60 -12.89 -28.36
N VAL A 572 -20.13 -13.79 -29.22
CA VAL A 572 -20.96 -14.51 -30.19
C VAL A 572 -20.89 -16.00 -29.90
N ALA A 573 -22.05 -16.62 -29.64
CA ALA A 573 -22.19 -18.05 -29.49
C ALA A 573 -23.12 -18.61 -30.58
N LYS A 574 -22.65 -19.67 -31.26
CA LYS A 574 -23.40 -20.36 -32.32
C LYS A 574 -23.97 -21.66 -31.77
N VAL A 575 -25.27 -21.67 -31.47
CA VAL A 575 -25.97 -22.81 -30.85
C VAL A 575 -26.74 -23.60 -31.91
N PRO A 576 -26.57 -24.93 -32.00
CA PRO A 576 -27.33 -25.75 -32.95
C PRO A 576 -28.79 -25.91 -32.53
N VAL A 577 -29.72 -25.79 -33.49
CA VAL A 577 -31.17 -25.84 -33.27
C VAL A 577 -31.79 -26.96 -34.10
N LYS A 578 -32.73 -27.72 -33.52
CA LYS A 578 -33.51 -28.71 -34.27
C LYS A 578 -35.00 -28.64 -33.92
N ARG A 579 -35.84 -28.44 -34.95
CA ARG A 579 -37.29 -28.22 -34.80
C ARG A 579 -38.08 -29.49 -34.43
N ILE A 580 -37.60 -30.66 -34.84
CA ILE A 580 -38.29 -31.94 -34.68
C ILE A 580 -37.30 -32.97 -34.11
N MET A 581 -37.65 -33.60 -32.98
CA MET A 581 -36.80 -34.54 -32.23
C MET A 581 -35.36 -34.03 -32.01
N PRO A 582 -35.18 -33.00 -31.15
CA PRO A 582 -33.86 -32.49 -30.81
C PRO A 582 -33.03 -33.58 -30.10
N GLY A 583 -31.80 -33.78 -30.58
CA GLY A 583 -30.82 -34.61 -29.89
C GLY A 583 -30.33 -33.92 -28.60
N VAL A 584 -29.51 -34.61 -27.82
CA VAL A 584 -28.98 -34.10 -26.54
C VAL A 584 -28.24 -32.77 -26.70
N GLU A 585 -27.59 -32.56 -27.84
CA GLU A 585 -26.79 -31.36 -28.13
C GLU A 585 -27.58 -30.25 -28.87
N HIS A 586 -28.89 -30.39 -29.09
CA HIS A 586 -29.67 -29.42 -29.87
C HIS A 586 -30.68 -28.66 -29.01
N LEU A 587 -30.78 -27.35 -29.26
CA LEU A 587 -31.83 -26.53 -28.67
C LEU A 587 -33.19 -26.92 -29.27
N GLY A 588 -34.19 -27.10 -28.40
CA GLY A 588 -35.54 -27.57 -28.74
C GLY A 588 -36.65 -26.79 -28.02
N PRO A 589 -37.93 -27.14 -28.25
CA PRO A 589 -39.07 -26.41 -27.68
C PRO A 589 -39.04 -26.36 -26.14
N GLY A 590 -39.39 -25.20 -25.57
CA GLY A 590 -39.42 -24.98 -24.11
C GLY A 590 -38.67 -23.72 -23.68
N GLY A 591 -38.65 -23.48 -22.36
CA GLY A 591 -37.87 -22.40 -21.74
C GLY A 591 -36.45 -22.85 -21.39
N TRP A 592 -35.49 -21.96 -21.55
CA TRP A 592 -34.07 -22.22 -21.34
C TRP A 592 -33.44 -21.08 -20.54
N LEU A 593 -32.90 -21.40 -19.37
CA LEU A 593 -32.09 -20.48 -18.58
C LEU A 593 -30.68 -20.40 -19.15
N SER A 594 -30.07 -19.23 -19.14
CA SER A 594 -28.76 -19.01 -19.73
C SER A 594 -27.69 -18.71 -18.67
N SER A 595 -26.49 -19.20 -18.93
CA SER A 595 -25.31 -18.98 -18.10
C SER A 595 -24.04 -19.01 -18.96
N LEU A 596 -22.96 -18.44 -18.45
CA LEU A 596 -21.66 -18.38 -19.10
C LEU A 596 -20.66 -19.21 -18.29
N ARG A 597 -20.10 -20.25 -18.89
CA ARG A 597 -19.10 -21.12 -18.25
C ARG A 597 -17.69 -20.71 -18.70
N SER A 598 -16.78 -20.56 -17.73
CA SER A 598 -15.36 -20.28 -17.94
C SER A 598 -14.49 -21.25 -17.12
N SER A 599 -13.17 -21.07 -17.15
CA SER A 599 -12.27 -21.80 -16.23
C SER A 599 -12.52 -21.47 -14.75
N GLU A 600 -13.20 -20.37 -14.46
CA GLU A 600 -13.39 -19.81 -13.11
C GLU A 600 -14.68 -20.27 -12.45
N GLY A 601 -15.66 -20.68 -13.26
CA GLY A 601 -17.00 -21.02 -12.79
C GLY A 601 -18.05 -20.89 -13.90
N GLU A 602 -19.30 -21.01 -13.50
CA GLU A 602 -20.47 -20.79 -14.36
C GLU A 602 -21.27 -19.63 -13.77
N PHE A 603 -21.56 -18.61 -14.59
CA PHE A 603 -22.16 -17.36 -14.15
C PHE A 603 -23.54 -17.20 -14.81
N GLY A 604 -24.60 -17.08 -14.01
CA GLY A 604 -25.96 -16.90 -14.52
C GLY A 604 -26.10 -15.61 -15.31
N LEU A 605 -26.65 -15.71 -16.53
CA LEU A 605 -26.98 -14.56 -17.37
C LEU A 605 -28.43 -14.13 -17.09
N ARG A 606 -28.74 -12.85 -17.33
CA ARG A 606 -30.01 -12.21 -16.97
C ARG A 606 -31.06 -12.27 -18.08
N PHE A 607 -31.00 -13.34 -18.88
CA PHE A 607 -32.01 -13.64 -19.89
C PHE A 607 -32.30 -15.13 -19.95
N ALA A 608 -33.47 -15.46 -20.46
CA ALA A 608 -33.87 -16.81 -20.84
C ALA A 608 -34.32 -16.80 -22.29
N LEU A 609 -34.22 -17.97 -22.93
CA LEU A 609 -34.76 -18.19 -24.27
C LEU A 609 -36.03 -19.01 -24.17
N GLU A 610 -37.06 -18.60 -24.89
CA GLU A 610 -38.26 -19.40 -25.07
C GLU A 610 -38.40 -19.82 -26.53
N MET A 611 -38.44 -21.13 -26.77
CA MET A 611 -38.61 -21.67 -28.11
C MET A 611 -40.04 -22.16 -28.34
N ARG A 612 -40.76 -21.52 -29.27
CA ARG A 612 -42.13 -21.87 -29.66
C ARG A 612 -42.26 -21.99 -31.18
N ARG A 613 -42.75 -23.15 -31.66
CA ARG A 613 -43.01 -23.42 -33.10
C ARG A 613 -41.83 -23.05 -34.02
N GLY A 614 -40.60 -23.22 -33.54
CA GLY A 614 -39.38 -22.92 -34.29
C GLY A 614 -38.95 -21.45 -34.32
N LYS A 615 -39.64 -20.56 -33.60
CA LYS A 615 -39.22 -19.19 -33.27
C LYS A 615 -38.60 -19.13 -31.87
N VAL A 616 -37.70 -18.17 -31.65
CA VAL A 616 -37.02 -17.94 -30.37
C VAL A 616 -37.35 -16.54 -29.88
N ASP A 617 -37.88 -16.46 -28.66
CA ASP A 617 -38.13 -15.20 -27.95
C ASP A 617 -37.16 -15.07 -26.79
N VAL A 618 -36.60 -13.87 -26.60
CA VAL A 618 -35.77 -13.54 -25.44
C VAL A 618 -36.67 -13.01 -24.33
N ARG A 619 -36.51 -13.53 -23.11
CA ARG A 619 -37.21 -13.04 -21.93
C ARG A 619 -36.21 -12.61 -20.85
N PRO A 620 -36.46 -11.51 -20.13
CA PRO A 620 -35.69 -11.20 -18.93
C PRO A 620 -35.77 -12.36 -17.93
N ALA A 621 -34.66 -12.67 -17.27
CA ALA A 621 -34.60 -13.69 -16.23
C ALA A 621 -33.71 -13.21 -15.08
N ALA A 622 -33.99 -13.68 -13.87
CA ALA A 622 -33.05 -13.53 -12.76
C ALA A 622 -31.76 -14.29 -13.10
N ALA A 623 -30.59 -13.73 -12.75
CA ALA A 623 -29.35 -14.48 -12.81
C ALA A 623 -29.45 -15.66 -11.84
N VAL A 624 -29.53 -16.87 -12.36
CA VAL A 624 -29.54 -18.08 -11.55
C VAL A 624 -28.10 -18.43 -11.23
N ASP A 625 -27.74 -18.48 -9.94
CA ASP A 625 -26.46 -19.01 -9.51
C ASP A 625 -26.50 -20.54 -9.73
N PRO A 626 -25.76 -21.09 -10.70
CA PRO A 626 -25.81 -22.52 -10.98
C PRO A 626 -25.17 -23.23 -9.79
N GLU A 627 -26.02 -23.78 -8.92
CA GLU A 627 -25.69 -24.37 -7.62
C GLU A 627 -24.24 -24.89 -7.47
N ARG A 628 -23.62 -24.51 -6.35
CA ARG A 628 -22.45 -25.14 -5.71
C ARG A 628 -22.40 -26.64 -6.05
N ARG A 629 -21.42 -27.05 -6.85
CA ARG A 629 -21.13 -28.48 -7.04
C ARG A 629 -20.90 -29.13 -5.68
N SER A 630 -21.69 -30.16 -5.36
CA SER A 630 -21.35 -31.11 -4.31
C SER A 630 -19.94 -31.70 -4.59
N PRO A 631 -19.15 -32.00 -3.55
CA PRO A 631 -17.78 -32.47 -3.68
C PRO A 631 -17.74 -33.97 -4.04
N MET A 632 -18.21 -34.35 -5.22
CA MET A 632 -17.85 -35.63 -5.84
C MET A 632 -17.74 -35.44 -7.36
N GLY A 633 -16.57 -35.79 -7.88
CA GLY A 633 -16.12 -35.38 -9.20
C GLY A 633 -16.51 -36.28 -10.38
N ARG A 634 -15.89 -35.90 -11.51
CA ARG A 634 -15.72 -36.60 -12.80
C ARG A 634 -16.89 -36.52 -13.79
N ASP A 635 -16.80 -35.53 -14.70
CA ASP A 635 -16.72 -35.79 -16.15
C ASP A 635 -16.57 -34.47 -16.91
N THR A 636 -15.33 -34.08 -17.26
CA THR A 636 -15.07 -32.94 -18.14
C THR A 636 -15.06 -33.39 -19.61
N ALA A 637 -15.45 -32.49 -20.52
CA ALA A 637 -15.54 -32.72 -21.97
C ALA A 637 -14.22 -33.23 -22.61
N LEU A 638 -13.07 -32.97 -21.97
CA LEU A 638 -11.76 -33.55 -22.32
C LEU A 638 -11.74 -35.09 -22.30
N HIS A 639 -12.55 -35.72 -21.43
CA HIS A 639 -12.68 -37.17 -21.35
C HIS A 639 -13.52 -37.77 -22.49
N ARG A 640 -14.40 -36.97 -23.11
CA ARG A 640 -15.23 -37.37 -24.27
C ARG A 640 -14.49 -37.25 -25.60
N LEU A 641 -13.57 -36.28 -25.73
CA LEU A 641 -12.71 -36.14 -26.92
C LEU A 641 -11.76 -37.33 -27.10
N GLY A 642 -11.24 -37.91 -26.01
CA GLY A 642 -10.34 -39.07 -26.06
C GLY A 642 -10.98 -40.39 -26.50
N ARG A 643 -12.31 -40.47 -26.62
CA ARG A 643 -13.03 -41.67 -27.08
C ARG A 643 -13.34 -41.68 -28.59
N ARG A 644 -13.08 -40.58 -29.31
CA ARG A 644 -13.47 -40.41 -30.74
C ARG A 644 -12.34 -40.60 -31.75
N LEU A 645 -11.13 -40.99 -31.34
CA LEU A 645 -10.00 -41.27 -32.24
C LEU A 645 -9.50 -42.71 -32.06
N PRO A 646 -9.72 -43.62 -33.03
CA PRO A 646 -9.06 -44.93 -33.03
C PRO A 646 -7.54 -44.71 -33.17
N GLY A 647 -6.76 -45.12 -32.16
CA GLY A 647 -5.29 -45.02 -32.15
C GLY A 647 -4.68 -44.08 -31.09
N ALA A 648 -5.45 -43.21 -30.45
CA ALA A 648 -4.92 -42.22 -29.50
C ALA A 648 -4.55 -42.79 -28.10
N ARG A 649 -4.70 -44.10 -27.86
CA ARG A 649 -4.32 -44.73 -26.58
C ARG A 649 -2.80 -44.72 -26.34
N HIS A 650 -1.97 -44.66 -27.38
CA HIS A 650 -0.51 -44.62 -27.25
C HIS A 650 0.06 -43.20 -27.01
N LEU A 651 -0.59 -42.14 -27.50
CA LEU A 651 -0.14 -40.76 -27.33
C LEU A 651 -0.37 -40.21 -25.92
N VAL A 652 -1.47 -40.59 -25.26
CA VAL A 652 -1.77 -40.16 -23.88
C VAL A 652 -0.88 -40.85 -22.84
N ARG A 653 -0.38 -42.06 -23.14
CA ARG A 653 0.61 -42.75 -22.29
C ARG A 653 2.01 -42.14 -22.42
N TRP A 654 2.43 -41.70 -23.60
CA TRP A 654 3.71 -41.02 -23.79
C TRP A 654 3.76 -39.62 -23.15
N ALA A 655 2.67 -38.85 -23.22
CA ALA A 655 2.60 -37.54 -22.56
C ALA A 655 2.61 -37.62 -21.01
N ARG A 656 2.22 -38.77 -20.42
CA ARG A 656 2.29 -39.01 -18.97
C ARG A 656 3.64 -39.57 -18.50
N ALA A 657 4.38 -40.29 -19.34
CA ALA A 657 5.71 -40.80 -19.00
C ALA A 657 6.82 -39.74 -19.17
N GLY A 658 6.66 -38.76 -20.06
CA GLY A 658 7.65 -37.69 -20.28
C GLY A 658 7.64 -36.55 -19.25
N ARG A 659 6.63 -36.47 -18.38
CA ARG A 659 6.47 -35.38 -17.38
C ARG A 659 7.20 -35.61 -16.06
N HIS A 660 7.91 -36.73 -15.91
CA HIS A 660 8.64 -37.09 -14.69
C HIS A 660 10.18 -37.07 -14.82
N ARG A 661 10.73 -36.51 -15.90
CA ARG A 661 12.20 -36.47 -16.13
C ARG A 661 12.83 -35.10 -16.39
N TYR A 662 12.11 -34.00 -16.19
CA TYR A 662 12.67 -32.63 -16.32
C TYR A 662 12.29 -31.70 -15.15
N LEU A 663 12.24 -32.25 -13.94
CA LEU A 663 12.14 -31.49 -12.68
C LEU A 663 13.14 -32.03 -11.64
N THR A 664 14.35 -32.32 -12.10
CA THR A 664 15.54 -32.59 -11.27
C THR A 664 16.74 -32.39 -12.17
N ASP A 665 17.13 -31.12 -12.31
CA ASP A 665 18.50 -30.59 -12.18
C ASP A 665 18.43 -29.06 -12.26
#